data_AF-A0A0L0HLZ6-F1
#
_entry.id   AF-A0A0L0HLZ6-F1
#
_cell.length_a   1.000
_cell.length_b   1.000
_cell.length_c   1.000
_cell.angle_alpha   90.00
_cell.angle_beta   90.00
_cell.angle_gamma   90.00
#
_symmetry.space_group_name_H-M   'P 1'
#
loop_
_entity.id
_entity.type
_entity.pdbx_description
1 polymer ?
#
loop_
_entity_poly.entity_id
_entity_poly.type
_entity_poly.pdbx_seq_one_letter_code
_entity_poly.pdbx_strand_id
1 'polypeptide(L)'
;MSRQSALQKLRERRAGGSSRLEEYEVEEDAHIYDEITEDEYTAMRRQRMLEGDNFVIDDDGLGYVDYGQDEWASGNSDDSGSDVEVYDKDDAKGKRKRGKGKDKEKDKQGGDIKNLFNKQSKNPKPKPKPVVANTVSAEKEEDLLGSIFNDLDNEVDLHAPKRPKVEHTAPVLTSTSSSTIRKEAANPFIVDQEDRARESLGNGKNTIINEIAVKVEPIHQDPYDFQTQEAFDMGAPMDDDDDVVLVEEVFPINSLVEPHSCPAIKVEEPEDSDVVEVQVKPLQTKTGKRTAAASFVPKFERVDAKAEPTVVSAPTRSNCQGWMSMKDSIAVQGVESSQPGPGPTAVRPADVLEEDGSLRMYWLDAFEKDGVVYLFGKVLKKKEGSYVSCCVIVNNMQRNVLVLPREKMLDDDGHQTDIEVEMPDVYSEFDALRKKYKISEFASAKVSRNYAFEIPGVPAESDYLKVVYPFSQPALPAGLSGKSFSRMFGTNTSALELFILKRRLMGPCWVEIKDANLTNKNISWCKIEVTVDNPKTLNPFREDDSSAPKQAPPLVVMSLSLRTVMNHKKHINEIVVASGLVYHNVNLDGVTTDQQQPTRFTVVRQLEDIPLPAGFNTLLQQQKTKVEILRNERGLLGFLIAQIHRSDPDIIVGHNFIDFDLDVLLHRMKWHKVDQWSKIGRLRRTKWPHLQKGAGGTADSTFAERQIASGRLLCDTYRAAQDLIRSKSYSLTQLAASQLKVDRPNIDYEKIPTYFWDAGKLLEMIQHCEFDGYLQAQLMFKLQVLPLTRQLTNLAGNLWARTMTGARAERNEYLLLHEFHNKKFVVPDKIFGGKKVITDQLHEMEDEGQPQPKQGSSRRKPAYAGGLVLEPKKGFYDKFVLLLDFNSLYPSIIQEYNICFTTVDRSSDGEEGQMPDVPDPDLAKGILPKLLAALVERRRAVKNLMKDPKATPAQLAQYDIRQKALKLTANSMYGCLGFSHSRFYAKPLAMLITSKGREILQNTVDLAEQEHLEVIYGDTDSIMIHTNTHDLAQVKKIGNEFKKAVNKRYNLLEIEMDGYYQRMLLLKKKKYAALSVEEKDGRLQTVLETKGLDLVRRDWCGLSQDVSSYILNQIFSEDDKENVLDKIHAYLSKPN
;
A
#
# COMPACT_ATOMS: atom_id res chain seq x y z
N MET A 1 16.48 45.47 14.89
CA MET A 1 16.58 45.85 16.32
C MET A 1 17.42 44.81 17.06
N SER A 2 18.36 45.22 17.92
CA SER A 2 19.28 44.28 18.60
C SER A 2 18.58 43.52 19.74
N ARG A 3 18.99 42.27 19.95
CA ARG A 3 18.39 41.31 20.91
C ARG A 3 18.38 41.82 22.37
N GLN A 4 19.31 42.69 22.73
CA GLN A 4 19.37 43.34 24.05
C GLN A 4 18.23 44.34 24.27
N SER A 5 17.89 45.14 23.24
CA SER A 5 16.78 46.09 23.32
C SER A 5 15.42 45.39 23.49
N ALA A 6 15.26 44.23 22.84
CA ALA A 6 14.05 43.42 22.97
C ALA A 6 13.90 42.78 24.36
N LEU A 7 15.01 42.33 24.96
CA LEU A 7 14.99 41.71 26.31
C LEU A 7 14.76 42.73 27.43
N GLN A 8 15.27 43.95 27.27
CA GLN A 8 15.08 45.02 28.25
C GLN A 8 13.61 45.50 28.26
N LYS A 9 13.00 45.68 27.08
CA LYS A 9 11.56 45.96 26.96
C LYS A 9 10.68 44.84 27.53
N LEU A 10 11.12 43.58 27.42
CA LEU A 10 10.37 42.44 27.96
C LEU A 10 10.47 42.32 29.49
N ARG A 11 11.60 42.76 30.08
CA ARG A 11 11.77 42.90 31.53
C ARG A 11 10.92 44.03 32.10
N GLU A 12 10.90 45.19 31.44
CA GLU A 12 10.07 46.32 31.85
C GLU A 12 8.57 45.99 31.74
N ARG A 13 8.16 45.28 30.68
CA ARG A 13 6.75 44.84 30.50
C ARG A 13 6.29 43.77 31.50
N ARG A 14 7.18 42.92 32.02
CA ARG A 14 6.82 41.96 33.08
C ARG A 14 6.75 42.60 34.46
N ALA A 15 7.49 43.68 34.70
CA ALA A 15 7.44 44.42 35.96
C ALA A 15 6.15 45.26 36.11
N GLY A 16 5.51 45.62 34.99
CA GLY A 16 4.28 46.44 34.95
C GLY A 16 2.95 45.67 35.11
N GLY A 17 2.96 44.34 35.21
CA GLY A 17 1.76 43.55 35.54
C GLY A 17 0.65 43.46 34.49
N SER A 18 0.79 44.06 33.29
CA SER A 18 -0.24 44.04 32.24
C SER A 18 -0.20 42.76 31.39
N SER A 19 -1.34 42.12 31.19
CA SER A 19 -1.47 40.90 30.39
C SER A 19 -1.68 41.21 28.89
N ARG A 20 -1.18 40.34 28.00
CA ARG A 20 -1.15 40.50 26.53
C ARG A 20 -2.53 40.61 25.84
N LEU A 21 -3.62 40.61 26.59
CA LEU A 21 -4.99 40.65 26.08
C LEU A 21 -5.59 42.05 26.04
N GLU A 22 -5.00 43.03 26.75
CA GLU A 22 -5.58 44.38 26.91
C GLU A 22 -5.10 45.40 25.86
N GLU A 23 -4.16 45.05 24.98
CA GLU A 23 -3.54 45.96 24.00
C GLU A 23 -3.71 45.47 22.54
N TYR A 24 -4.78 44.71 22.26
CA TYR A 24 -5.13 44.32 20.88
C TYR A 24 -6.00 45.42 20.25
N GLU A 25 -5.36 46.40 19.59
CA GLU A 25 -6.02 47.31 18.66
C GLU A 25 -6.11 46.67 17.28
N VAL A 26 -7.30 46.65 16.69
CA VAL A 26 -7.58 46.16 15.34
C VAL A 26 -7.30 47.29 14.37
N GLU A 27 -6.31 47.13 13.50
CA GLU A 27 -6.19 47.95 12.29
C GLU A 27 -7.30 47.50 11.31
N GLU A 28 -8.25 48.41 11.02
CA GLU A 28 -9.29 48.20 10.01
C GLU A 28 -8.67 48.31 8.60
N ASP A 29 -8.19 47.19 8.07
CA ASP A 29 -7.88 47.06 6.65
C ASP A 29 -9.17 46.85 5.83
N ALA A 30 -9.21 47.50 4.66
CA ALA A 30 -10.35 47.69 3.76
C ALA A 30 -11.24 46.45 3.51
N HIS A 31 -12.57 46.70 3.38
CA HIS A 31 -13.65 45.76 3.08
C HIS A 31 -13.19 44.51 2.31
N ILE A 32 -12.97 43.42 3.05
CA ILE A 32 -12.58 42.10 2.52
C ILE A 32 -13.77 41.40 1.81
N TYR A 33 -14.96 42.00 1.86
CA TYR A 33 -16.21 41.47 1.32
C TYR A 33 -16.96 42.54 0.54
N ASP A 34 -17.51 42.16 -0.62
CA ASP A 34 -18.52 42.96 -1.30
C ASP A 34 -19.85 42.84 -0.53
N GLU A 35 -20.43 43.97 -0.13
CA GLU A 35 -21.78 44.02 0.44
C GLU A 35 -22.80 43.91 -0.70
N ILE A 36 -23.42 42.74 -0.82
CA ILE A 36 -24.45 42.47 -1.81
C ILE A 36 -25.82 42.56 -1.14
N THR A 37 -26.79 43.17 -1.81
CA THR A 37 -28.17 43.28 -1.28
C THR A 37 -28.88 41.92 -1.26
N GLU A 38 -29.88 41.74 -0.38
CA GLU A 38 -30.64 40.46 -0.30
C GLU A 38 -31.27 40.07 -1.65
N ASP A 39 -31.72 41.04 -2.44
CA ASP A 39 -32.31 40.80 -3.75
C ASP A 39 -31.28 40.29 -4.77
N GLU A 40 -30.05 40.84 -4.76
CA GLU A 40 -28.95 40.40 -5.61
C GLU A 40 -28.42 39.01 -5.20
N TYR A 41 -28.35 38.75 -3.89
CA TYR A 41 -28.03 37.41 -3.37
C TYR A 41 -29.07 36.38 -3.84
N THR A 42 -30.35 36.74 -3.78
CA THR A 42 -31.45 35.86 -4.22
C THR A 42 -31.44 35.66 -5.73
N ALA A 43 -31.07 36.67 -6.51
CA ALA A 43 -30.92 36.59 -7.97
C ALA A 43 -29.74 35.71 -8.39
N MET A 44 -28.55 35.87 -7.79
CA MET A 44 -27.40 34.99 -8.02
C MET A 44 -27.71 33.54 -7.63
N ARG A 45 -28.46 33.34 -6.53
CA ARG A 45 -28.88 32.01 -6.10
C ARG A 45 -29.84 31.34 -7.09
N ARG A 46 -30.76 32.11 -7.67
CA ARG A 46 -31.68 31.63 -8.73
C ARG A 46 -30.91 31.31 -10.02
N GLN A 47 -29.86 32.07 -10.33
CA GLN A 47 -28.97 31.81 -11.46
C GLN A 47 -28.14 30.53 -11.28
N ARG A 48 -27.57 30.30 -10.08
CA ARG A 48 -26.86 29.05 -9.75
C ARG A 48 -27.76 27.81 -9.77
N MET A 49 -29.05 27.94 -9.44
CA MET A 49 -30.02 26.86 -9.59
C MET A 49 -30.39 26.56 -11.05
N LEU A 50 -30.34 27.57 -11.94
CA LEU A 50 -30.61 27.42 -13.37
C LEU A 50 -29.41 26.84 -14.14
N GLU A 51 -28.18 27.05 -13.65
CA GLU A 51 -26.94 26.58 -14.27
C GLU A 51 -26.58 25.11 -13.98
N GLY A 52 -27.39 24.37 -13.20
CA GLY A 52 -27.48 22.91 -13.29
C GLY A 52 -26.30 22.07 -12.78
N ASP A 53 -25.32 22.62 -12.06
CA ASP A 53 -24.20 21.83 -11.51
C ASP A 53 -24.56 21.16 -10.17
N ASN A 54 -25.32 20.06 -10.26
CA ASN A 54 -25.62 19.17 -9.15
C ASN A 54 -24.39 18.33 -8.78
N PHE A 55 -23.49 18.91 -8.01
CA PHE A 55 -22.23 18.31 -7.63
C PHE A 55 -22.30 17.55 -6.30
N VAL A 56 -21.87 16.28 -6.29
CA VAL A 56 -21.68 15.44 -5.09
C VAL A 56 -20.33 14.74 -5.19
N ILE A 57 -19.43 15.00 -4.23
CA ILE A 57 -18.16 14.26 -4.11
C ILE A 57 -18.46 12.93 -3.44
N ASP A 58 -18.02 11.82 -4.03
CA ASP A 58 -17.66 10.66 -3.21
C ASP A 58 -16.87 9.54 -3.89
N ASP A 59 -15.79 9.13 -3.21
CA ASP A 59 -15.14 7.81 -3.35
C ASP A 59 -15.32 6.93 -2.08
N ASP A 60 -15.98 7.42 -1.00
CA ASP A 60 -16.10 6.68 0.29
C ASP A 60 -17.54 6.46 0.80
N GLY A 61 -18.58 6.91 0.09
CA GLY A 61 -19.99 6.77 0.52
C GLY A 61 -20.45 7.76 1.61
N LEU A 62 -19.73 8.87 1.82
CA LEU A 62 -20.03 9.97 2.74
C LEU A 62 -20.48 11.31 2.09
N GLY A 63 -20.84 11.37 0.80
CA GLY A 63 -21.12 12.62 0.08
C GLY A 63 -22.30 13.43 0.62
N TYR A 64 -22.12 14.76 0.71
CA TYR A 64 -23.16 15.76 0.96
C TYR A 64 -23.42 16.57 -0.33
N VAL A 65 -24.67 16.97 -0.56
CA VAL A 65 -25.03 18.04 -1.52
C VAL A 65 -25.09 19.32 -0.70
N ASP A 66 -24.27 20.31 -1.01
CA ASP A 66 -24.35 21.65 -0.41
C ASP A 66 -25.30 22.50 -1.26
N TYR A 67 -26.48 22.82 -0.72
CA TYR A 67 -27.45 23.71 -1.36
C TYR A 67 -27.25 25.19 -0.99
N GLY A 68 -26.16 25.53 -0.27
CA GLY A 68 -26.00 26.85 0.34
C GLY A 68 -27.11 27.15 1.34
N GLN A 69 -27.58 26.13 2.08
CA GLN A 69 -28.45 26.32 3.23
C GLN A 69 -27.59 26.30 4.49
N ASP A 70 -27.44 27.45 5.13
CA ASP A 70 -26.94 27.49 6.51
C ASP A 70 -27.99 26.83 7.41
N GLU A 71 -27.68 25.63 7.91
CA GLU A 71 -28.50 24.86 8.87
C GLU A 71 -28.66 25.56 10.25
N TRP A 72 -28.24 26.82 10.38
CA TRP A 72 -28.41 27.65 11.57
C TRP A 72 -29.64 28.56 11.54
N ALA A 73 -30.42 28.56 10.45
CA ALA A 73 -31.65 29.36 10.31
C ALA A 73 -32.96 28.55 10.44
N SER A 74 -32.93 27.38 11.09
CA SER A 74 -34.16 26.72 11.53
C SER A 74 -33.99 26.09 12.92
N GLY A 75 -34.07 26.93 13.95
CA GLY A 75 -34.15 26.46 15.32
C GLY A 75 -34.14 27.57 16.37
N ASN A 76 -35.30 28.17 16.61
CA ASN A 76 -35.88 28.51 17.93
C ASN A 76 -36.88 29.67 17.78
N SER A 77 -37.99 29.73 18.50
CA SER A 77 -38.60 28.92 19.55
C SER A 77 -40.05 29.42 19.68
N ASP A 78 -40.94 28.63 20.29
CA ASP A 78 -41.55 29.03 21.56
C ASP A 78 -42.54 27.98 22.07
N ASP A 79 -42.16 27.40 23.21
CA ASP A 79 -43.10 26.91 24.21
C ASP A 79 -43.38 28.11 25.14
N SER A 80 -44.60 28.63 25.10
CA SER A 80 -45.42 28.92 26.29
C SER A 80 -46.67 29.70 25.89
N GLY A 81 -47.82 29.20 26.33
CA GLY A 81 -49.03 30.01 26.41
C GLY A 81 -49.03 30.82 27.69
N SER A 82 -49.25 32.13 27.58
CA SER A 82 -50.13 32.89 28.49
C SER A 82 -50.51 34.24 27.87
N ASP A 83 -51.80 34.36 27.54
CA ASP A 83 -52.70 35.51 27.67
C ASP A 83 -52.39 36.93 27.11
N VAL A 84 -53.51 37.49 26.63
CA VAL A 84 -53.91 38.90 26.48
C VAL A 84 -53.77 39.57 25.10
N GLU A 85 -54.91 39.52 24.39
CA GLU A 85 -55.63 40.59 23.67
C GLU A 85 -54.90 41.87 23.22
N VAL A 86 -55.14 42.29 21.97
CA VAL A 86 -56.03 43.42 21.61
C VAL A 86 -56.04 43.65 20.08
N TYR A 87 -57.26 43.85 19.58
CA TYR A 87 -57.76 44.47 18.32
C TYR A 87 -56.77 45.35 17.51
N ASP A 88 -56.83 45.48 16.18
CA ASP A 88 -58.00 45.87 15.38
C ASP A 88 -57.64 45.76 13.87
N LYS A 89 -58.67 45.48 13.02
CA LYS A 89 -59.02 46.13 11.73
C LYS A 89 -57.91 46.50 10.70
N ASP A 90 -58.10 46.45 9.39
CA ASP A 90 -59.30 46.47 8.56
C ASP A 90 -58.89 46.15 7.10
N ASP A 91 -59.85 45.57 6.38
CA ASP A 91 -60.23 45.85 4.99
C ASP A 91 -59.44 45.45 3.72
N ALA A 92 -60.21 44.71 2.91
CA ALA A 92 -60.57 45.03 1.52
C ALA A 92 -59.76 44.45 0.33
N LYS A 93 -60.32 43.35 -0.19
CA LYS A 93 -60.96 43.20 -1.52
C LYS A 93 -60.22 43.72 -2.78
N GLY A 94 -60.09 42.81 -3.76
CA GLY A 94 -60.17 43.16 -5.19
C GLY A 94 -59.66 42.10 -6.17
N LYS A 95 -60.38 40.99 -6.40
CA LYS A 95 -61.11 40.65 -7.64
C LYS A 95 -60.47 41.05 -9.01
N ARG A 96 -60.27 39.99 -9.82
CA ARG A 96 -60.82 39.76 -11.20
C ARG A 96 -59.99 40.11 -12.47
N LYS A 97 -59.74 39.02 -13.23
CA LYS A 97 -60.16 38.71 -14.63
C LYS A 97 -59.35 39.22 -15.86
N ARG A 98 -58.94 38.20 -16.64
CA ARG A 98 -59.20 37.91 -18.09
C ARG A 98 -58.57 38.76 -19.21
N GLY A 99 -57.90 38.02 -20.12
CA GLY A 99 -58.16 38.00 -21.58
C GLY A 99 -57.09 38.67 -22.45
N LYS A 100 -56.95 38.43 -23.77
CA LYS A 100 -57.32 37.34 -24.70
C LYS A 100 -56.71 37.71 -26.09
N GLY A 101 -56.13 36.74 -26.81
CA GLY A 101 -56.13 36.60 -28.29
C GLY A 101 -54.98 37.25 -29.11
N LYS A 102 -54.43 36.52 -30.11
CA LYS A 102 -54.96 36.35 -31.48
C LYS A 102 -54.11 35.42 -32.38
N ASP A 103 -54.81 34.77 -33.31
CA ASP A 103 -54.41 33.78 -34.34
C ASP A 103 -53.77 34.34 -35.63
N LYS A 104 -53.18 33.44 -36.46
CA LYS A 104 -53.40 33.25 -37.94
C LYS A 104 -52.60 32.05 -38.52
N GLU A 105 -53.27 30.98 -38.99
CA GLU A 105 -53.44 30.46 -40.40
C GLU A 105 -52.16 29.97 -41.13
N LYS A 106 -51.93 28.65 -41.34
CA LYS A 106 -52.43 27.66 -42.37
C LYS A 106 -51.94 27.88 -43.83
N ASP A 107 -51.22 26.89 -44.39
CA ASP A 107 -51.66 26.19 -45.62
C ASP A 107 -50.96 24.83 -45.89
N LYS A 108 -51.62 24.01 -46.73
CA LYS A 108 -51.44 22.56 -46.97
C LYS A 108 -50.67 22.20 -48.26
N GLN A 109 -50.12 20.98 -48.32
CA GLN A 109 -50.21 19.94 -49.40
C GLN A 109 -49.22 18.78 -49.04
N GLY A 110 -49.48 17.47 -49.08
CA GLY A 110 -50.55 16.66 -49.68
C GLY A 110 -50.04 15.86 -50.88
N GLY A 111 -49.69 14.56 -50.72
CA GLY A 111 -49.44 13.65 -51.86
C GLY A 111 -48.74 12.34 -51.49
N ASP A 112 -49.40 11.22 -51.78
CA ASP A 112 -49.15 9.87 -51.28
C ASP A 112 -48.96 8.89 -52.46
N ILE A 113 -48.36 7.73 -52.19
CA ILE A 113 -48.70 6.40 -52.78
C ILE A 113 -48.14 5.94 -54.16
N LYS A 114 -47.39 4.82 -54.08
CA LYS A 114 -47.39 3.57 -54.90
C LYS A 114 -46.35 3.27 -56.00
N ASN A 115 -45.74 2.10 -55.74
CA ASN A 115 -45.45 0.96 -56.63
C ASN A 115 -44.15 0.94 -57.45
N LEU A 116 -43.33 -0.10 -57.18
CA LEU A 116 -42.98 -1.23 -58.10
C LEU A 116 -41.57 -1.75 -57.73
N PHE A 117 -41.45 -2.71 -56.83
CA PHE A 117 -41.33 -4.16 -57.09
C PHE A 117 -40.30 -4.62 -58.15
N ASN A 118 -39.43 -5.52 -57.66
CA ASN A 118 -38.68 -6.59 -58.33
C ASN A 118 -37.31 -6.30 -59.01
N LYS A 119 -36.26 -6.87 -58.40
CA LYS A 119 -35.58 -8.02 -59.02
C LYS A 119 -35.05 -9.02 -57.99
N GLN A 120 -35.26 -10.29 -58.35
CA GLN A 120 -35.16 -11.50 -57.54
C GLN A 120 -33.73 -12.05 -57.36
N SER A 121 -33.66 -12.87 -56.32
CA SER A 121 -32.76 -13.96 -55.96
C SER A 121 -32.00 -14.74 -57.06
N LYS A 122 -30.84 -15.29 -56.68
CA LYS A 122 -30.50 -16.74 -56.72
C LYS A 122 -29.20 -17.06 -55.94
N ASN A 123 -29.35 -17.90 -54.92
CA ASN A 123 -28.34 -18.73 -54.20
C ASN A 123 -28.04 -20.02 -55.04
N PRO A 124 -27.18 -21.03 -54.68
CA PRO A 124 -26.33 -21.28 -53.48
C PRO A 124 -24.94 -22.03 -53.66
N LYS A 125 -24.08 -21.98 -52.61
CA LYS A 125 -23.23 -23.06 -51.97
C LYS A 125 -22.02 -23.71 -52.72
N PRO A 126 -20.98 -24.26 -52.03
CA PRO A 126 -21.05 -24.95 -50.71
C PRO A 126 -19.96 -24.67 -49.65
N LYS A 127 -20.32 -25.02 -48.41
CA LYS A 127 -19.44 -25.24 -47.25
C LYS A 127 -18.57 -26.49 -47.43
N PRO A 128 -17.44 -26.61 -46.72
CA PRO A 128 -17.03 -27.86 -46.09
C PRO A 128 -17.42 -27.87 -44.59
N LYS A 129 -17.70 -29.08 -44.12
CA LYS A 129 -18.16 -29.46 -42.77
C LYS A 129 -16.97 -29.79 -41.84
N PRO A 130 -17.21 -29.94 -40.52
CA PRO A 130 -16.20 -29.81 -39.47
C PRO A 130 -15.38 -31.09 -39.26
N VAL A 131 -14.15 -30.93 -38.75
CA VAL A 131 -13.31 -32.05 -38.27
C VAL A 131 -13.31 -32.05 -36.74
N VAL A 132 -13.44 -33.26 -36.22
CA VAL A 132 -13.60 -33.65 -34.82
C VAL A 132 -12.32 -33.43 -34.00
N ALA A 133 -12.55 -33.24 -32.70
CA ALA A 133 -11.62 -32.94 -31.61
C ALA A 133 -10.31 -33.75 -31.57
N ASN A 134 -9.25 -33.09 -31.10
CA ASN A 134 -8.13 -33.74 -30.43
C ASN A 134 -7.86 -33.05 -29.08
N THR A 135 -7.72 -33.90 -28.07
CA THR A 135 -7.32 -33.64 -26.68
C THR A 135 -6.04 -32.82 -26.60
N VAL A 136 -6.03 -31.82 -25.72
CA VAL A 136 -4.87 -30.96 -25.46
C VAL A 136 -4.47 -31.09 -23.98
N SER A 137 -3.19 -31.39 -23.74
CA SER A 137 -2.52 -31.48 -22.43
C SER A 137 -2.06 -30.11 -21.95
N ALA A 138 -1.84 -29.99 -20.63
CA ALA A 138 -1.45 -28.78 -19.91
C ALA A 138 -0.22 -28.03 -20.47
N GLU A 139 0.61 -28.70 -21.27
CA GLU A 139 1.80 -28.12 -21.90
C GLU A 139 1.47 -27.12 -23.02
N LYS A 140 0.30 -27.25 -23.67
CA LYS A 140 -0.16 -26.29 -24.69
C LYS A 140 -0.93 -25.09 -24.09
N GLU A 141 -1.18 -25.09 -22.77
CA GLU A 141 -1.85 -23.99 -22.07
C GLU A 141 -0.93 -22.79 -21.85
N GLU A 142 0.39 -23.01 -21.69
CA GLU A 142 1.40 -21.96 -21.59
C GLU A 142 1.79 -21.42 -22.98
N ASP A 143 1.89 -22.28 -24.00
CA ASP A 143 2.18 -21.89 -25.39
C ASP A 143 1.10 -21.00 -26.03
N LEU A 144 -0.18 -21.21 -25.69
CA LEU A 144 -1.27 -20.34 -26.14
C LEU A 144 -1.25 -18.96 -25.46
N LEU A 145 -0.71 -18.87 -24.24
CA LEU A 145 -0.60 -17.62 -23.50
C LEU A 145 0.66 -16.83 -23.87
N GLY A 146 1.74 -17.52 -24.27
CA GLY A 146 2.98 -16.91 -24.78
C GLY A 146 2.88 -16.47 -26.25
N SER A 147 2.14 -17.18 -27.11
CA SER A 147 1.93 -16.77 -28.51
C SER A 147 1.21 -15.42 -28.64
N ILE A 148 0.31 -15.09 -27.71
CA ILE A 148 -0.39 -13.79 -27.66
C ILE A 148 0.57 -12.62 -27.33
N PHE A 149 1.71 -12.88 -26.68
CA PHE A 149 2.75 -11.86 -26.49
C PHE A 149 3.64 -11.65 -27.72
N ASN A 150 3.82 -12.67 -28.56
CA ASN A 150 4.65 -12.57 -29.77
C ASN A 150 3.88 -12.10 -31.02
N ASP A 151 2.56 -12.35 -31.10
CA ASP A 151 1.76 -12.02 -32.28
C ASP A 151 1.48 -10.51 -32.46
N LEU A 152 1.96 -9.66 -31.54
CA LEU A 152 1.94 -8.19 -31.64
C LEU A 152 3.29 -7.57 -32.03
N ASP A 153 4.35 -8.37 -32.16
CA ASP A 153 5.71 -7.91 -32.46
C ASP A 153 6.10 -8.05 -33.94
N ASN A 154 5.22 -8.55 -34.81
CA ASN A 154 5.47 -8.66 -36.25
C ASN A 154 4.41 -7.94 -37.08
N GLU A 155 4.59 -6.64 -37.30
CA GLU A 155 4.08 -6.01 -38.53
C GLU A 155 5.18 -5.88 -39.58
N VAL A 156 4.78 -6.35 -40.76
CA VAL A 156 5.49 -6.64 -42.00
C VAL A 156 6.25 -5.44 -42.57
N ASP A 157 7.55 -5.61 -42.78
CA ASP A 157 8.37 -4.77 -43.65
C ASP A 157 7.96 -5.01 -45.12
N LEU A 158 7.10 -4.16 -45.66
CA LEU A 158 6.69 -4.18 -47.07
C LEU A 158 7.67 -3.33 -47.90
N HIS A 159 8.91 -3.78 -48.11
CA HIS A 159 9.71 -3.45 -49.31
C HIS A 159 11.03 -4.25 -49.40
N ALA A 160 11.02 -5.40 -50.08
CA ALA A 160 12.14 -5.89 -50.91
C ALA A 160 11.76 -7.19 -51.69
N PRO A 161 12.25 -7.40 -52.92
CA PRO A 161 11.75 -8.45 -53.81
C PRO A 161 12.35 -9.84 -53.53
N LYS A 162 11.49 -10.86 -53.69
CA LYS A 162 11.76 -12.30 -53.51
C LYS A 162 12.78 -12.84 -54.52
N ARG A 163 13.64 -13.76 -54.05
CA ARG A 163 14.25 -14.84 -54.87
C ARG A 163 14.05 -16.21 -54.19
N PRO A 164 13.93 -17.32 -54.95
CA PRO A 164 13.21 -18.52 -54.51
C PRO A 164 14.08 -19.60 -53.84
N LYS A 165 13.35 -20.48 -53.14
CA LYS A 165 13.72 -21.65 -52.32
C LYS A 165 14.39 -22.81 -53.09
N VAL A 166 15.21 -23.60 -52.38
CA VAL A 166 15.34 -25.08 -52.43
C VAL A 166 15.93 -25.51 -51.05
N GLU A 167 15.24 -26.15 -50.11
CA GLU A 167 14.79 -27.55 -49.92
C GLU A 167 15.87 -28.61 -49.56
N HIS A 168 15.66 -29.17 -48.35
CA HIS A 168 15.87 -30.53 -47.84
C HIS A 168 17.25 -31.22 -47.90
N THR A 169 17.80 -31.61 -46.73
CA THR A 169 17.71 -32.96 -46.14
C THR A 169 18.68 -33.14 -44.95
N ALA A 170 18.25 -33.88 -43.93
CA ALA A 170 19.10 -34.45 -42.87
C ALA A 170 19.69 -35.81 -43.35
N PRO A 171 20.34 -36.66 -42.51
CA PRO A 171 21.10 -36.50 -41.25
C PRO A 171 22.51 -37.16 -41.36
N VAL A 172 23.22 -37.36 -40.23
CA VAL A 172 24.03 -38.57 -39.86
C VAL A 172 25.44 -38.29 -39.27
N LEU A 173 25.57 -38.71 -38.00
CA LEU A 173 26.67 -39.39 -37.27
C LEU A 173 28.12 -38.85 -37.25
N THR A 174 28.56 -38.61 -36.01
CA THR A 174 29.80 -39.04 -35.32
C THR A 174 31.15 -38.97 -36.06
N SER A 175 32.12 -38.26 -35.46
CA SER A 175 33.25 -38.85 -34.70
C SER A 175 34.51 -37.95 -34.68
N THR A 176 35.08 -37.85 -33.47
CA THR A 176 36.52 -37.88 -33.12
C THR A 176 37.56 -36.87 -33.64
N SER A 177 38.40 -36.47 -32.66
CA SER A 177 39.86 -36.24 -32.69
C SER A 177 40.45 -34.93 -33.24
N SER A 178 40.84 -34.08 -32.28
CA SER A 178 42.21 -33.62 -31.97
C SER A 178 43.19 -33.15 -33.06
N SER A 179 43.74 -31.94 -32.81
CA SER A 179 45.15 -31.50 -33.02
C SER A 179 45.62 -31.36 -34.49
N THR A 180 46.38 -30.36 -34.97
CA THR A 180 47.41 -29.51 -34.36
C THR A 180 47.92 -28.47 -35.41
N ILE A 181 48.63 -27.43 -34.94
CA ILE A 181 49.83 -26.78 -35.55
C ILE A 181 49.69 -25.59 -36.54
N ARG A 182 50.09 -24.40 -36.01
CA ARG A 182 51.03 -23.34 -36.52
C ARG A 182 50.65 -22.54 -37.78
N LYS A 183 50.95 -21.24 -37.97
CA LYS A 183 52.06 -20.34 -37.57
C LYS A 183 51.69 -18.87 -37.95
N GLU A 184 51.82 -17.86 -37.07
CA GLU A 184 52.92 -16.85 -36.91
C GLU A 184 52.76 -15.48 -37.61
N ALA A 185 53.06 -14.43 -36.81
CA ALA A 185 53.72 -13.13 -37.09
C ALA A 185 52.87 -11.86 -36.84
N ALA A 186 53.32 -10.78 -36.20
CA ALA A 186 54.43 -10.50 -35.27
C ALA A 186 54.22 -9.05 -34.73
N ASN A 187 54.50 -8.81 -33.45
CA ASN A 187 54.80 -7.50 -32.85
C ASN A 187 56.32 -7.42 -32.59
N PRO A 188 56.97 -6.25 -32.66
CA PRO A 188 58.28 -5.98 -32.05
C PRO A 188 58.13 -5.05 -30.82
N PHE A 189 59.01 -4.96 -29.82
CA PHE A 189 60.11 -5.75 -29.25
C PHE A 189 60.45 -5.00 -27.92
N ILE A 190 60.36 -5.62 -26.72
CA ILE A 190 61.42 -6.11 -25.79
C ILE A 190 62.17 -4.99 -25.01
N VAL A 191 62.38 -5.08 -23.68
CA VAL A 191 63.60 -5.58 -22.95
C VAL A 191 63.49 -5.09 -21.50
N ASP A 192 63.82 -5.80 -20.40
CA ASP A 192 64.33 -7.16 -20.11
C ASP A 192 64.21 -7.40 -18.57
N GLN A 193 63.84 -8.61 -18.13
CA GLN A 193 64.67 -9.65 -17.43
C GLN A 193 65.03 -9.33 -15.97
N GLU A 194 65.18 -10.23 -15.00
CA GLU A 194 65.18 -11.70 -14.81
C GLU A 194 65.40 -11.87 -13.26
N ASP A 195 65.27 -12.98 -12.53
CA ASP A 195 65.15 -14.39 -12.82
C ASP A 195 64.83 -15.15 -11.51
N ARG A 196 64.15 -16.31 -11.66
CA ARG A 196 64.35 -17.63 -11.00
C ARG A 196 64.28 -17.78 -9.46
N ALA A 197 63.81 -18.90 -8.90
CA ALA A 197 63.19 -20.14 -9.40
C ALA A 197 62.87 -21.07 -8.20
N ARG A 198 61.86 -21.95 -8.38
CA ARG A 198 61.79 -23.39 -7.99
C ARG A 198 61.91 -23.77 -6.49
N GLU A 199 61.33 -24.85 -5.96
CA GLU A 199 60.43 -25.96 -6.35
C GLU A 199 60.16 -26.77 -5.04
N SER A 200 59.22 -27.73 -5.10
CA SER A 200 59.29 -29.05 -4.44
C SER A 200 58.76 -29.27 -3.00
N LEU A 201 57.57 -29.89 -2.95
CA LEU A 201 57.20 -31.17 -2.29
C LEU A 201 57.52 -31.43 -0.80
N GLY A 202 56.47 -31.88 -0.09
CA GLY A 202 56.52 -33.20 0.58
C GLY A 202 56.30 -33.26 2.10
N ASN A 203 55.11 -33.76 2.49
CA ASN A 203 54.79 -34.66 3.61
C ASN A 203 55.63 -34.65 4.90
N GLY A 204 54.93 -34.66 6.04
CA GLY A 204 55.43 -35.34 7.24
C GLY A 204 54.74 -34.93 8.53
N LYS A 205 53.99 -35.87 9.14
CA LYS A 205 53.24 -35.75 10.40
C LYS A 205 54.14 -35.98 11.63
N ASN A 206 53.55 -35.67 12.79
CA ASN A 206 53.71 -36.28 14.12
C ASN A 206 54.80 -35.71 15.04
N THR A 207 54.71 -35.65 16.37
CA THR A 207 53.69 -35.55 17.45
C THR A 207 54.52 -35.53 18.77
N ILE A 208 53.91 -35.14 19.92
CA ILE A 208 54.26 -35.51 21.32
C ILE A 208 55.42 -34.68 21.95
N ILE A 209 55.45 -34.23 23.21
CA ILE A 209 54.57 -33.88 24.35
C ILE A 209 55.55 -33.62 25.55
N ASN A 210 55.12 -32.86 26.57
CA ASN A 210 55.69 -32.71 27.94
C ASN A 210 56.93 -31.80 28.11
N GLU A 211 57.14 -30.99 29.17
CA GLU A 211 56.49 -30.80 30.48
C GLU A 211 57.08 -29.51 31.16
N ILE A 212 56.26 -28.82 31.97
CA ILE A 212 56.51 -28.20 33.29
C ILE A 212 57.69 -27.20 33.50
N ALA A 213 57.36 -25.95 33.94
CA ALA A 213 57.89 -25.31 35.17
C ALA A 213 57.35 -23.88 35.46
N VAL A 214 56.55 -23.78 36.51
CA VAL A 214 56.52 -22.84 37.67
C VAL A 214 57.30 -21.49 37.60
N LYS A 215 56.53 -20.38 37.59
CA LYS A 215 56.42 -19.25 38.56
C LYS A 215 57.61 -18.30 38.88
N VAL A 216 57.32 -16.98 38.84
CA VAL A 216 57.54 -15.88 39.84
C VAL A 216 58.03 -14.55 39.20
N GLU A 217 57.33 -13.47 39.57
CA GLU A 217 57.53 -12.00 39.37
C GLU A 217 58.91 -11.44 39.80
N PRO A 218 59.38 -10.18 39.47
CA PRO A 218 58.76 -8.93 39.98
C PRO A 218 59.04 -7.53 39.28
N ILE A 219 58.22 -6.52 39.65
CA ILE A 219 58.49 -5.09 40.05
C ILE A 219 59.19 -4.07 39.09
N HIS A 220 58.41 -3.05 38.67
CA HIS A 220 58.50 -1.56 38.83
C HIS A 220 59.75 -0.72 38.43
N GLN A 221 59.53 0.41 37.69
CA GLN A 221 59.85 1.83 38.06
C GLN A 221 59.90 2.81 36.83
N ASP A 222 59.32 4.03 36.99
CA ASP A 222 59.56 5.24 36.15
C ASP A 222 60.93 5.91 36.48
N PRO A 223 61.46 6.91 35.72
CA PRO A 223 61.10 8.34 35.92
C PRO A 223 61.21 9.30 34.69
N TYR A 224 60.70 10.53 34.90
CA TYR A 224 60.71 11.81 34.15
C TYR A 224 62.07 12.29 33.55
N ASP A 225 62.07 13.15 32.50
CA ASP A 225 62.45 14.60 32.58
C ASP A 225 62.33 15.43 31.25
N PHE A 226 62.49 16.76 31.38
CA PHE A 226 62.02 18.00 30.72
C PHE A 226 62.67 18.59 29.42
N GLN A 227 61.89 19.47 28.73
CA GLN A 227 62.17 20.78 28.04
C GLN A 227 63.31 20.98 26.98
N THR A 228 63.16 21.71 25.85
CA THR A 228 62.91 23.18 25.67
C THR A 228 62.73 23.61 24.17
N GLN A 229 61.91 24.67 23.93
CA GLN A 229 61.95 25.83 22.95
C GLN A 229 62.25 25.64 21.43
N GLU A 230 61.75 26.39 20.43
CA GLU A 230 60.85 27.55 20.26
C GLU A 230 60.51 27.73 18.75
N ALA A 231 59.29 28.23 18.46
CA ALA A 231 58.80 29.04 17.32
C ALA A 231 58.93 28.59 15.83
N PHE A 232 57.78 28.42 15.14
CA PHE A 232 57.38 29.20 13.94
C PHE A 232 55.93 28.89 13.47
N ASP A 233 55.10 29.94 13.47
CA ASP A 233 53.93 30.33 12.65
C ASP A 233 52.80 29.36 12.24
N MET A 234 51.56 29.85 12.39
CA MET A 234 50.27 29.13 12.36
C MET A 234 49.45 29.43 11.10
N GLY A 235 48.80 28.39 10.55
CA GLY A 235 47.75 28.50 9.53
C GLY A 235 46.87 27.24 9.45
N ALA A 236 45.81 27.22 10.27
CA ALA A 236 44.54 26.46 10.33
C ALA A 236 44.14 25.51 9.14
N PRO A 237 43.25 24.50 9.34
CA PRO A 237 42.08 24.53 10.24
C PRO A 237 41.77 23.24 11.05
N MET A 238 40.96 23.44 12.11
CA MET A 238 40.47 22.40 13.02
C MET A 238 39.04 21.94 12.70
N ASP A 239 38.85 20.66 13.03
CA ASP A 239 37.61 19.92 13.24
C ASP A 239 36.85 20.35 14.50
N ASP A 240 35.56 19.98 14.52
CA ASP A 240 34.63 19.97 15.64
C ASP A 240 34.99 18.89 16.69
N ASP A 241 34.87 19.21 17.98
CA ASP A 241 33.89 18.57 18.88
C ASP A 241 33.95 19.13 20.33
N ASP A 242 32.76 19.51 20.79
CA ASP A 242 32.19 19.51 22.15
C ASP A 242 32.90 20.05 23.43
N ASP A 243 32.08 20.88 24.11
CA ASP A 243 31.87 21.03 25.56
C ASP A 243 32.59 22.11 26.41
N VAL A 244 31.76 23.07 26.84
CA VAL A 244 31.55 23.62 28.20
C VAL A 244 32.77 23.92 29.08
N VAL A 245 32.98 25.20 29.43
CA VAL A 245 33.48 25.60 30.77
C VAL A 245 32.83 26.90 31.28
N LEU A 246 32.42 26.82 32.55
CA LEU A 246 31.90 27.84 33.46
C LEU A 246 32.96 28.90 33.82
N VAL A 247 32.52 30.08 34.28
CA VAL A 247 33.40 31.03 34.97
C VAL A 247 33.34 30.76 36.48
N GLU A 248 34.51 30.54 37.07
CA GLU A 248 34.82 30.27 38.47
C GLU A 248 34.81 31.53 39.36
N GLU A 249 34.60 31.32 40.67
CA GLU A 249 35.35 31.98 41.78
C GLU A 249 35.54 30.91 42.89
N VAL A 250 36.70 30.25 43.08
CA VAL A 250 37.98 30.64 43.73
C VAL A 250 38.05 30.33 45.25
N PHE A 251 38.72 29.17 45.55
CA PHE A 251 39.68 28.81 46.64
C PHE A 251 39.31 28.79 48.15
N PRO A 252 40.07 28.08 49.03
CA PRO A 252 40.83 26.82 48.90
C PRO A 252 40.75 25.88 50.15
N ILE A 253 41.41 24.70 50.05
CA ILE A 253 42.26 23.99 51.07
C ILE A 253 41.94 22.48 51.25
N ASN A 254 42.97 21.68 50.95
CA ASN A 254 43.24 20.25 51.21
C ASN A 254 42.89 19.84 52.66
N SER A 255 42.65 18.57 53.02
CA SER A 255 43.59 17.45 52.83
C SER A 255 43.07 16.12 53.43
N LEU A 256 43.43 15.00 52.76
CA LEU A 256 43.66 13.63 53.28
C LEU A 256 42.43 12.77 53.64
N VAL A 257 42.02 11.80 52.83
CA VAL A 257 42.58 10.45 52.51
C VAL A 257 42.07 9.35 53.46
N GLU A 258 41.51 8.33 52.80
CA GLU A 258 41.06 6.96 53.13
C GLU A 258 41.99 6.16 54.09
N PRO A 259 41.76 4.86 54.50
CA PRO A 259 40.89 3.83 53.90
C PRO A 259 40.25 2.77 54.84
N HIS A 260 39.53 1.85 54.19
CA HIS A 260 38.84 0.65 54.71
C HIS A 260 39.72 -0.39 55.41
N SER A 261 39.17 -1.14 56.40
CA SER A 261 39.25 -2.61 56.47
C SER A 261 38.38 -3.26 57.59
N CYS A 262 37.56 -4.25 57.19
CA CYS A 262 37.28 -5.60 57.78
C CYS A 262 36.93 -5.75 59.31
N PRO A 263 36.55 -6.96 59.83
CA PRO A 263 35.15 -7.36 60.01
C PRO A 263 34.78 -7.97 61.40
N ALA A 264 33.48 -8.21 61.60
CA ALA A 264 32.87 -9.32 62.37
C ALA A 264 32.74 -9.29 63.93
N ILE A 265 31.47 -9.51 64.37
CA ILE A 265 30.95 -10.32 65.52
C ILE A 265 30.44 -9.63 66.81
N LYS A 266 29.10 -9.78 67.03
CA LYS A 266 28.27 -9.96 68.25
C LYS A 266 28.17 -8.82 69.31
N VAL A 267 26.94 -8.32 69.60
CA VAL A 267 25.97 -8.72 70.68
C VAL A 267 26.58 -8.44 72.08
N GLU A 268 26.07 -7.59 73.00
CA GLU A 268 24.71 -7.33 73.52
C GLU A 268 24.69 -5.98 74.33
N GLU A 269 23.51 -5.58 74.85
CA GLU A 269 23.10 -4.36 75.62
C GLU A 269 23.92 -4.07 76.91
N PRO A 270 23.87 -2.86 77.57
CA PRO A 270 22.75 -2.38 78.47
C PRO A 270 22.55 -0.81 78.48
N GLU A 271 21.45 -0.18 78.95
CA GLU A 271 20.88 -0.04 80.33
C GLU A 271 21.94 0.47 81.36
N ASP A 272 21.71 1.32 82.38
CA ASP A 272 20.54 1.87 83.06
C ASP A 272 21.06 2.90 84.12
N SER A 273 20.33 4.00 84.40
CA SER A 273 19.49 4.24 85.60
C SER A 273 20.20 4.69 86.89
N ASP A 274 19.66 5.74 87.52
CA ASP A 274 19.47 5.79 88.98
C ASP A 274 18.42 6.87 89.34
N VAL A 275 17.37 6.46 90.07
CA VAL A 275 16.89 6.92 91.40
C VAL A 275 15.38 6.59 91.60
N VAL A 276 15.07 5.96 92.73
CA VAL A 276 13.76 5.49 93.28
C VAL A 276 13.10 6.62 94.12
N GLU A 277 11.79 6.90 94.24
CA GLU A 277 10.70 6.17 94.92
C GLU A 277 9.31 6.88 94.82
N VAL A 278 8.25 6.05 94.64
CA VAL A 278 6.96 5.99 95.38
C VAL A 278 5.73 6.91 95.08
N GLN A 279 4.68 6.21 94.58
CA GLN A 279 3.22 6.19 94.85
C GLN A 279 2.18 7.23 94.34
N VAL A 280 1.34 6.69 93.43
CA VAL A 280 -0.15 6.66 93.33
C VAL A 280 -0.97 7.92 92.97
N LYS A 281 -1.57 7.84 91.75
CA LYS A 281 -2.86 8.35 91.18
C LYS A 281 -3.32 9.76 91.58
N PRO A 282 -3.77 10.64 90.65
CA PRO A 282 -4.89 10.35 89.73
C PRO A 282 -4.93 11.17 88.40
N LEU A 283 -6.03 10.97 87.66
CA LEU A 283 -6.75 11.84 86.71
C LEU A 283 -6.27 13.30 86.44
N GLN A 284 -6.47 13.74 85.18
CA GLN A 284 -6.42 15.11 84.60
C GLN A 284 -5.02 15.59 84.13
N THR A 285 -4.79 15.92 82.85
CA THR A 285 -5.04 17.23 82.20
C THR A 285 -4.60 17.11 80.71
N LYS A 286 -5.46 17.27 79.70
CA LYS A 286 -5.97 18.47 78.99
C LYS A 286 -4.93 19.37 78.27
N THR A 287 -5.18 19.49 76.95
CA THR A 287 -5.01 20.66 76.03
C THR A 287 -3.58 21.10 75.67
N GLY A 288 -3.17 21.32 74.41
CA GLY A 288 -3.83 21.27 73.10
C GLY A 288 -2.96 21.97 72.03
N LYS A 289 -3.10 21.57 70.74
CA LYS A 289 -2.94 22.37 69.50
C LYS A 289 -3.16 21.43 68.28
N ARG A 290 -4.40 21.34 67.77
CA ARG A 290 -4.94 21.93 66.51
C ARG A 290 -4.20 21.47 65.24
N THR A 291 -4.63 20.38 64.59
CA THR A 291 -5.77 20.11 63.66
C THR A 291 -5.25 19.93 62.24
N ALA A 292 -5.18 18.68 61.79
CA ALA A 292 -5.13 18.29 60.37
C ALA A 292 -6.48 17.65 60.01
N ALA A 293 -7.11 18.15 58.95
CA ALA A 293 -8.44 17.74 58.51
C ALA A 293 -8.41 16.41 57.76
N ALA A 294 -9.48 15.63 57.98
CA ALA A 294 -9.62 14.23 57.65
C ALA A 294 -9.92 13.92 56.17
N SER A 295 -9.52 12.72 55.79
CA SER A 295 -9.90 11.98 54.58
C SER A 295 -11.37 11.55 54.64
N PHE A 296 -12.10 11.80 53.55
CA PHE A 296 -13.43 11.25 53.29
C PHE A 296 -13.28 9.95 52.49
N VAL A 297 -13.73 8.83 53.08
CA VAL A 297 -13.79 7.50 52.46
C VAL A 297 -15.27 7.17 52.22
N PRO A 298 -15.72 6.92 50.98
CA PRO A 298 -17.04 6.35 50.74
C PRO A 298 -17.05 4.87 51.18
N LYS A 299 -18.01 4.52 52.04
CA LYS A 299 -18.32 3.15 52.45
C LYS A 299 -18.95 2.39 51.27
N PHE A 300 -18.35 1.28 50.86
CA PHE A 300 -19.07 0.22 50.15
C PHE A 300 -19.60 -0.78 51.18
N GLU A 301 -20.91 -1.04 51.15
CA GLU A 301 -21.55 -2.09 51.92
C GLU A 301 -20.99 -3.47 51.52
N ARG A 302 -20.71 -4.31 52.53
CA ARG A 302 -20.49 -5.74 52.33
C ARG A 302 -21.81 -6.37 51.93
N VAL A 303 -21.90 -6.85 50.69
CA VAL A 303 -22.93 -7.82 50.29
C VAL A 303 -22.49 -9.20 50.74
N ASP A 304 -23.35 -9.88 51.49
CA ASP A 304 -23.13 -11.19 52.07
C ASP A 304 -22.79 -12.27 51.03
N ALA A 305 -21.82 -13.11 51.40
CA ALA A 305 -21.43 -14.30 50.67
C ALA A 305 -22.52 -15.37 50.79
N LYS A 306 -23.43 -15.46 49.80
CA LYS A 306 -24.20 -16.65 49.44
C LYS A 306 -24.97 -16.45 48.12
N ALA A 307 -24.25 -16.53 47.00
CA ALA A 307 -24.78 -16.96 45.72
C ALA A 307 -23.60 -17.41 44.87
N GLU A 308 -23.62 -18.65 44.38
CA GLU A 308 -22.67 -19.09 43.36
C GLU A 308 -22.75 -18.12 42.17
N PRO A 309 -21.61 -17.61 41.66
CA PRO A 309 -21.65 -16.80 40.45
C PRO A 309 -22.05 -17.73 39.31
N THR A 310 -23.30 -17.62 38.89
CA THR A 310 -23.72 -18.16 37.60
C THR A 310 -22.94 -17.37 36.57
N VAL A 311 -21.95 -18.01 35.94
CA VAL A 311 -21.19 -17.44 34.83
C VAL A 311 -22.20 -17.15 33.73
N VAL A 312 -22.64 -15.90 33.63
CA VAL A 312 -23.37 -15.44 32.44
C VAL A 312 -22.31 -15.34 31.35
N SER A 313 -22.12 -16.45 30.63
CA SER A 313 -21.46 -16.42 29.33
C SER A 313 -22.16 -15.36 28.50
N ALA A 314 -21.41 -14.38 27.98
CA ALA A 314 -21.93 -13.49 26.96
C ALA A 314 -22.62 -14.34 25.88
N PRO A 315 -23.82 -13.98 25.41
CA PRO A 315 -24.54 -14.79 24.44
C PRO A 315 -23.64 -14.95 23.22
N THR A 316 -23.22 -16.19 22.97
CA THR A 316 -22.41 -16.55 21.81
C THR A 316 -23.16 -16.06 20.59
N ARG A 317 -22.51 -15.29 19.71
CA ARG A 317 -23.13 -14.92 18.43
C ARG A 317 -23.62 -16.22 17.78
N SER A 318 -24.90 -16.30 17.44
CA SER A 318 -25.67 -17.54 17.21
C SER A 318 -25.14 -18.51 16.14
N ASN A 319 -24.03 -18.19 15.46
CA ASN A 319 -23.38 -18.98 14.41
C ASN A 319 -21.83 -19.05 14.53
N CYS A 320 -21.23 -18.70 15.67
CA CYS A 320 -19.76 -18.70 15.85
C CYS A 320 -19.29 -19.79 16.82
N GLN A 321 -18.15 -20.42 16.53
CA GLN A 321 -17.48 -21.33 17.46
C GLN A 321 -16.72 -20.55 18.54
N GLY A 322 -16.75 -21.05 19.78
CA GLY A 322 -16.01 -20.45 20.90
C GLY A 322 -14.50 -20.64 20.76
N TRP A 323 -13.72 -19.59 21.04
CA TRP A 323 -12.27 -19.59 20.81
C TRP A 323 -11.48 -20.68 21.56
N MET A 324 -11.87 -21.04 22.79
CA MET A 324 -11.20 -22.08 23.57
C MET A 324 -11.35 -23.47 22.93
N SER A 325 -12.56 -23.80 22.46
CA SER A 325 -12.83 -25.07 21.76
C SER A 325 -12.02 -25.18 20.47
N MET A 326 -11.95 -24.09 19.71
CA MET A 326 -11.13 -24.05 18.49
C MET A 326 -9.64 -24.18 18.82
N LYS A 327 -9.15 -23.45 19.82
CA LYS A 327 -7.75 -23.50 20.24
C LYS A 327 -7.30 -24.92 20.64
N ASP A 328 -8.13 -25.65 21.39
CA ASP A 328 -7.81 -27.02 21.83
C ASP A 328 -7.76 -28.03 20.67
N SER A 329 -8.43 -27.72 19.55
CA SER A 329 -8.36 -28.51 18.32
C SER A 329 -7.09 -28.29 17.49
N ILE A 330 -6.29 -27.26 17.80
CA ILE A 330 -5.09 -26.93 17.02
C ILE A 330 -3.93 -27.87 17.38
N ALA A 331 -3.61 -28.81 16.50
CA ALA A 331 -2.41 -29.63 16.59
C ALA A 331 -1.17 -28.80 16.21
N VAL A 332 -0.22 -28.61 17.13
CA VAL A 332 0.99 -27.81 16.90
C VAL A 332 2.19 -28.49 17.54
N GLN A 333 3.33 -28.44 16.86
CA GLN A 333 4.59 -28.96 17.39
C GLN A 333 5.26 -27.89 18.25
N GLY A 334 5.64 -28.27 19.47
CA GLY A 334 6.50 -27.44 20.30
C GLY A 334 7.90 -27.36 19.70
N VAL A 335 8.55 -26.20 19.81
CA VAL A 335 9.98 -26.09 19.49
C VAL A 335 10.75 -26.90 20.52
N GLU A 336 11.16 -28.12 20.17
CA GLU A 336 12.13 -28.86 20.98
C GLU A 336 13.41 -28.02 21.08
N SER A 337 13.92 -27.88 22.30
CA SER A 337 15.34 -27.57 22.51
C SER A 337 16.15 -28.79 22.07
N SER A 338 16.17 -29.05 20.77
CA SER A 338 17.32 -29.71 20.17
C SER A 338 18.53 -28.87 20.56
N GLN A 339 19.53 -29.55 21.13
CA GLN A 339 20.90 -29.08 21.23
C GLN A 339 21.24 -28.22 20.00
N PRO A 340 22.02 -27.13 20.13
CA PRO A 340 22.35 -26.28 19.00
C PRO A 340 22.79 -27.16 17.84
N GLY A 341 21.91 -27.28 16.83
CA GLY A 341 22.27 -27.90 15.57
C GLY A 341 23.52 -27.18 15.07
N PRO A 342 24.39 -27.86 14.30
CA PRO A 342 25.67 -27.29 13.92
C PRO A 342 25.43 -25.87 13.39
N GLY A 343 26.20 -24.91 13.90
CA GLY A 343 26.22 -23.56 13.34
C GLY A 343 26.31 -23.64 11.81
N PRO A 344 25.81 -22.61 11.09
CA PRO A 344 25.54 -22.68 9.65
C PRO A 344 26.64 -23.46 8.94
N THR A 345 26.32 -24.69 8.52
CA THR A 345 27.26 -25.52 7.77
C THR A 345 27.62 -24.66 6.57
N ALA A 346 28.88 -24.24 6.46
CA ALA A 346 29.34 -23.37 5.39
C ALA A 346 28.88 -23.99 4.06
N VAL A 347 27.91 -23.34 3.42
CA VAL A 347 27.31 -23.87 2.19
C VAL A 347 28.41 -23.81 1.14
N ARG A 348 28.77 -24.97 0.59
CA ARG A 348 29.82 -25.01 -0.43
C ARG A 348 29.24 -24.49 -1.74
N PRO A 349 30.04 -23.82 -2.59
CA PRO A 349 29.58 -23.38 -3.91
C PRO A 349 28.91 -24.47 -4.75
N ALA A 350 29.45 -25.69 -4.70
CA ALA A 350 28.91 -26.85 -5.41
C ALA A 350 27.51 -27.31 -4.93
N ASP A 351 27.01 -26.83 -3.79
CA ASP A 351 25.71 -27.21 -3.27
C ASP A 351 24.55 -26.40 -3.86
N VAL A 352 24.86 -25.29 -4.55
CA VAL A 352 23.89 -24.27 -4.99
C VAL A 352 24.11 -23.82 -6.44
N LEU A 353 25.36 -23.77 -6.91
CA LEU A 353 25.65 -23.42 -8.30
C LEU A 353 25.28 -24.56 -9.26
N GLU A 354 24.95 -24.18 -10.48
CA GLU A 354 24.82 -25.07 -11.62
C GLU A 354 26.19 -25.52 -12.15
N GLU A 355 26.21 -26.56 -13.00
CA GLU A 355 27.46 -27.11 -13.54
C GLU A 355 28.25 -26.09 -14.38
N ASP A 356 27.56 -25.10 -14.94
CA ASP A 356 28.11 -23.98 -15.70
C ASP A 356 28.56 -22.79 -14.81
N GLY A 357 28.41 -22.90 -13.48
CA GLY A 357 28.71 -21.83 -12.53
C GLY A 357 27.62 -20.76 -12.41
N SER A 358 26.48 -20.93 -13.07
CA SER A 358 25.32 -20.05 -12.90
C SER A 358 24.58 -20.32 -11.59
N LEU A 359 23.81 -19.34 -11.12
CA LEU A 359 22.95 -19.47 -9.95
C LEU A 359 21.49 -19.23 -10.33
N ARG A 360 20.63 -20.15 -9.91
CA ARG A 360 19.17 -20.03 -10.06
C ARG A 360 18.56 -19.56 -8.75
N MET A 361 17.90 -18.42 -8.78
CA MET A 361 17.29 -17.81 -7.60
C MET A 361 15.85 -17.41 -7.89
N TYR A 362 14.95 -17.65 -6.95
CA TYR A 362 13.62 -17.05 -6.96
C TYR A 362 13.64 -15.78 -6.13
N TRP A 363 13.59 -14.61 -6.76
CA TRP A 363 13.65 -13.34 -6.05
C TRP A 363 12.26 -12.93 -5.51
N LEU A 364 12.24 -12.29 -4.35
CA LEU A 364 11.02 -11.95 -3.60
C LEU A 364 10.92 -10.46 -3.32
N ASP A 365 12.02 -9.86 -2.89
CA ASP A 365 12.10 -8.45 -2.47
C ASP A 365 13.43 -7.84 -2.91
N ALA A 366 13.48 -6.51 -2.97
CA ALA A 366 14.68 -5.78 -3.32
C ALA A 366 14.83 -4.50 -2.51
N PHE A 367 16.08 -4.09 -2.30
CA PHE A 367 16.42 -2.87 -1.58
C PHE A 367 17.56 -2.13 -2.28
N GLU A 368 17.50 -0.81 -2.32
CA GLU A 368 18.54 0.04 -2.87
C GLU A 368 19.24 0.82 -1.77
N LYS A 369 20.58 0.86 -1.81
CA LYS A 369 21.36 1.75 -0.97
C LYS A 369 22.62 2.19 -1.71
N ASP A 370 22.85 3.51 -1.77
CA ASP A 370 24.06 4.12 -2.33
C ASP A 370 24.39 3.63 -3.76
N GLY A 371 23.36 3.39 -4.58
CA GLY A 371 23.50 2.88 -5.95
C GLY A 371 23.73 1.38 -6.08
N VAL A 372 23.80 0.64 -4.98
CA VAL A 372 23.88 -0.83 -4.96
C VAL A 372 22.48 -1.40 -4.76
N VAL A 373 22.14 -2.43 -5.53
CA VAL A 373 20.85 -3.12 -5.46
C VAL A 373 21.04 -4.48 -4.77
N TYR A 374 20.26 -4.70 -3.71
CA TYR A 374 20.22 -5.95 -2.95
C TYR A 374 18.94 -6.69 -3.31
N LEU A 375 19.04 -7.91 -3.83
CA LEU A 375 17.91 -8.79 -4.08
C LEU A 375 17.85 -9.88 -3.02
N PHE A 376 16.66 -10.14 -2.51
CA PHE A 376 16.41 -11.17 -1.50
C PHE A 376 15.46 -12.22 -2.06
N GLY A 377 15.71 -13.48 -1.72
CA GLY A 377 14.92 -14.58 -2.28
C GLY A 377 15.39 -15.94 -1.81
N LYS A 378 15.05 -16.97 -2.59
CA LYS A 378 15.32 -18.37 -2.29
C LYS A 378 16.21 -19.01 -3.35
N VAL A 379 17.07 -19.91 -2.88
CA VAL A 379 17.87 -20.80 -3.74
C VAL A 379 17.69 -22.23 -3.27
N LEU A 380 17.74 -23.17 -4.21
CA LEU A 380 17.62 -24.60 -3.93
C LEU A 380 18.98 -25.16 -3.49
N LYS A 381 19.03 -25.81 -2.33
CA LYS A 381 20.20 -26.57 -1.91
C LYS A 381 20.09 -27.99 -2.45
N LYS A 382 20.84 -28.30 -3.51
CA LYS A 382 20.67 -29.53 -4.32
C LYS A 382 20.80 -30.82 -3.51
N LYS A 383 21.69 -30.86 -2.51
CA LYS A 383 21.93 -32.05 -1.67
C LYS A 383 20.82 -32.35 -0.66
N GLU A 384 20.14 -31.32 -0.16
CA GLU A 384 19.12 -31.44 0.88
C GLU A 384 17.70 -31.35 0.32
N GLY A 385 17.54 -30.86 -0.92
CA GLY A 385 16.23 -30.61 -1.54
C GLY A 385 15.46 -29.48 -0.85
N SER A 386 16.11 -28.67 -0.01
CA SER A 386 15.50 -27.61 0.78
C SER A 386 15.84 -26.23 0.22
N TYR A 387 14.93 -25.27 0.40
CA TYR A 387 15.13 -23.88 0.00
C TYR A 387 15.67 -23.05 1.16
N VAL A 388 16.70 -22.25 0.88
CA VAL A 388 17.33 -21.35 1.87
C VAL A 388 17.33 -19.92 1.36
N SER A 389 17.45 -18.95 2.28
CA SER A 389 17.51 -17.54 1.94
C SER A 389 18.83 -17.17 1.26
N CYS A 390 18.72 -16.35 0.21
CA CYS A 390 19.86 -15.82 -0.54
C CYS A 390 19.74 -14.30 -0.68
N CYS A 391 20.87 -13.61 -0.52
CA CYS A 391 21.04 -12.20 -0.83
C CYS A 391 21.99 -12.04 -2.02
N VAL A 392 21.53 -11.40 -3.10
CA VAL A 392 22.35 -11.06 -4.26
C VAL A 392 22.65 -9.57 -4.25
N ILE A 393 23.92 -9.22 -4.30
CA ILE A 393 24.44 -7.86 -4.26
C ILE A 393 24.85 -7.48 -5.69
N VAL A 394 24.11 -6.57 -6.29
CA VAL A 394 24.33 -6.11 -7.67
C VAL A 394 25.09 -4.79 -7.64
N ASN A 395 26.36 -4.84 -8.03
CA ASN A 395 27.27 -3.69 -8.10
C ASN A 395 27.26 -3.03 -9.48
N ASN A 396 28.02 -1.94 -9.62
CA ASN A 396 28.28 -1.24 -10.87
C ASN A 396 27.01 -0.84 -11.65
N MET A 397 25.97 -0.47 -10.91
CA MET A 397 24.82 0.18 -11.52
C MET A 397 25.25 1.53 -12.10
N GLN A 398 24.76 1.82 -13.28
CA GLN A 398 25.04 3.07 -14.00
C GLN A 398 23.77 3.88 -14.17
N ARG A 399 23.86 5.18 -13.84
CA ARG A 399 22.87 6.20 -14.16
C ARG A 399 22.68 6.28 -15.67
N ASN A 400 21.50 6.69 -16.10
CA ASN A 400 21.14 6.76 -17.50
C ASN A 400 20.40 8.07 -17.75
N VAL A 401 21.13 9.06 -18.29
CA VAL A 401 20.62 10.40 -18.56
C VAL A 401 20.41 10.55 -20.05
N LEU A 402 19.29 11.16 -20.45
CA LEU A 402 18.98 11.49 -21.84
C LEU A 402 18.96 13.00 -21.98
N VAL A 403 19.87 13.55 -22.79
CA VAL A 403 19.98 14.99 -23.03
C VAL A 403 19.26 15.32 -24.34
N LEU A 404 18.30 16.25 -24.28
CA LEU A 404 17.50 16.69 -25.41
C LEU A 404 18.15 17.91 -26.09
N PRO A 405 18.65 17.81 -27.33
CA PRO A 405 19.15 18.96 -28.09
C PRO A 405 18.07 20.04 -28.27
N ARG A 406 18.49 21.30 -28.42
CA ARG A 406 17.66 22.38 -28.95
C ARG A 406 17.69 22.34 -30.48
N GLU A 407 16.72 22.97 -31.13
CA GLU A 407 16.77 23.19 -32.58
C GLU A 407 17.85 24.22 -32.93
N LYS A 408 17.91 25.30 -32.14
CA LYS A 408 18.85 26.43 -32.31
C LYS A 408 19.63 26.70 -31.02
N MET A 409 20.89 27.10 -31.16
CA MET A 409 21.77 27.41 -30.03
C MET A 409 21.35 28.73 -29.35
N LEU A 410 21.50 28.81 -28.03
CA LEU A 410 21.30 30.05 -27.29
C LEU A 410 22.60 30.86 -27.16
N ASP A 411 22.47 32.18 -27.18
CA ASP A 411 23.56 33.11 -26.85
C ASP A 411 23.83 33.16 -25.34
N ASP A 412 24.80 33.99 -24.92
CA ASP A 412 25.14 34.20 -23.50
C ASP A 412 24.02 34.89 -22.70
N ASP A 413 23.09 35.58 -23.38
CA ASP A 413 21.98 36.34 -22.80
C ASP A 413 20.65 35.54 -22.81
N GLY A 414 20.62 34.35 -23.40
CA GLY A 414 19.47 33.44 -23.44
C GLY A 414 18.56 33.56 -24.68
N HIS A 415 18.96 34.31 -25.71
CA HIS A 415 18.21 34.43 -26.97
C HIS A 415 18.58 33.34 -27.98
N GLN A 416 17.62 32.95 -28.83
CA GLN A 416 17.85 31.99 -29.90
C GLN A 416 18.69 32.60 -31.01
N THR A 417 19.83 31.99 -31.31
CA THR A 417 20.69 32.33 -32.43
C THR A 417 20.25 31.61 -33.71
N ASP A 418 20.81 31.97 -34.87
CA ASP A 418 20.56 31.28 -36.13
C ASP A 418 21.40 30.01 -36.34
N ILE A 419 22.20 29.62 -35.34
CA ILE A 419 23.07 28.45 -35.41
C ILE A 419 22.25 27.20 -35.01
N GLU A 420 22.11 26.25 -35.94
CA GLU A 420 21.51 24.94 -35.66
C GLU A 420 22.43 24.11 -34.75
N VAL A 421 21.85 23.36 -33.82
CA VAL A 421 22.61 22.54 -32.88
C VAL A 421 22.86 21.16 -33.47
N GLU A 422 24.12 20.74 -33.53
CA GLU A 422 24.48 19.36 -33.84
C GLU A 422 24.83 18.56 -32.57
N MET A 423 24.81 17.23 -32.67
CA MET A 423 25.17 16.33 -31.57
C MET A 423 26.58 16.54 -31.00
N PRO A 424 27.62 16.88 -31.80
CA PRO A 424 28.94 17.23 -31.27
C PRO A 424 28.94 18.46 -30.36
N ASP A 425 28.05 19.43 -30.60
CA ASP A 425 27.93 20.63 -29.75
C ASP A 425 27.35 20.26 -28.39
N VAL A 426 26.30 19.44 -28.39
CA VAL A 426 25.71 18.87 -27.16
C VAL A 426 26.72 18.05 -26.38
N TYR A 427 27.52 17.24 -27.08
CA TYR A 427 28.59 16.46 -26.45
C TYR A 427 29.65 17.37 -25.81
N SER A 428 30.08 18.42 -26.51
CA SER A 428 31.11 19.35 -26.04
C SER A 428 30.64 20.14 -24.82
N GLU A 429 29.39 20.61 -24.84
CA GLU A 429 28.78 21.26 -23.68
C GLU A 429 28.62 20.30 -22.50
N PHE A 430 28.19 19.06 -22.76
CA PHE A 430 28.09 18.04 -21.73
C PHE A 430 29.47 17.68 -21.13
N ASP A 431 30.54 17.61 -21.93
CA ASP A 431 31.91 17.38 -21.44
C ASP A 431 32.40 18.53 -20.54
N ALA A 432 32.00 19.78 -20.81
CA ALA A 432 32.25 20.89 -19.90
C ALA A 432 31.44 20.76 -18.58
N LEU A 433 30.16 20.39 -18.67
CA LEU A 433 29.30 20.18 -17.51
C LEU A 433 29.79 19.04 -16.62
N ARG A 434 30.19 17.91 -17.21
CA ARG A 434 30.66 16.76 -16.44
C ARG A 434 31.91 17.13 -15.62
N LYS A 435 32.81 17.95 -16.17
CA LYS A 435 34.01 18.44 -15.48
C LYS A 435 33.62 19.32 -14.29
N LYS A 436 32.62 20.20 -14.46
CA LYS A 436 32.04 21.02 -13.38
C LYS A 436 31.46 20.16 -12.24
N TYR A 437 30.76 19.08 -12.57
CA TYR A 437 30.16 18.16 -11.60
C TYR A 437 31.08 17.01 -11.16
N LYS A 438 32.36 17.04 -11.53
CA LYS A 438 33.39 16.05 -11.16
C LYS A 438 33.05 14.61 -11.59
N ILE A 439 32.49 14.45 -12.78
CA ILE A 439 32.18 13.15 -13.40
C ILE A 439 33.37 12.71 -14.27
N SER A 440 34.13 11.73 -13.80
CA SER A 440 35.37 11.26 -14.44
C SER A 440 35.09 10.26 -15.57
N GLU A 441 34.39 9.17 -15.26
CA GLU A 441 34.07 8.08 -16.18
C GLU A 441 32.62 8.13 -16.65
N PHE A 442 32.42 8.14 -17.96
CA PHE A 442 31.10 8.09 -18.59
C PHE A 442 31.21 7.46 -19.98
N ALA A 443 30.07 7.02 -20.51
CA ALA A 443 29.90 6.62 -21.90
C ALA A 443 28.72 7.39 -22.49
N SER A 444 28.83 7.80 -23.76
CA SER A 444 27.75 8.50 -24.46
C SER A 444 27.46 7.89 -25.83
N ALA A 445 26.20 7.92 -26.24
CA ALA A 445 25.77 7.47 -27.56
C ALA A 445 24.54 8.25 -28.04
N LYS A 446 24.45 8.50 -29.35
CA LYS A 446 23.23 9.04 -29.98
C LYS A 446 22.13 7.97 -29.98
N VAL A 447 20.92 8.31 -29.53
CA VAL A 447 19.75 7.41 -29.56
C VAL A 447 18.47 8.17 -29.92
N SER A 448 17.63 7.60 -30.79
CA SER A 448 16.26 8.12 -31.02
C SER A 448 15.31 7.59 -29.93
N ARG A 449 14.46 8.47 -29.39
CA ARG A 449 13.44 8.13 -28.39
C ARG A 449 12.15 8.91 -28.65
N ASN A 450 11.04 8.29 -28.26
CA ASN A 450 9.73 8.92 -28.30
C ASN A 450 9.38 9.59 -26.97
N TYR A 451 8.57 10.64 -27.02
CA TYR A 451 8.02 11.32 -25.86
C TYR A 451 6.55 11.65 -26.10
N ALA A 452 5.73 11.56 -25.07
CA ALA A 452 4.29 11.79 -25.20
C ALA A 452 3.64 12.19 -23.85
N PHE A 453 4.35 12.94 -23.01
CA PHE A 453 3.86 13.31 -21.67
C PHE A 453 3.76 14.84 -21.53
N GLU A 454 3.45 15.31 -20.32
CA GLU A 454 2.94 16.66 -20.07
C GLU A 454 3.98 17.80 -20.15
N ILE A 455 5.27 17.50 -20.43
CA ILE A 455 6.30 18.55 -20.46
C ILE A 455 6.25 19.29 -21.81
N PRO A 456 6.01 20.62 -21.82
CA PRO A 456 5.92 21.39 -23.06
C PRO A 456 7.29 21.59 -23.72
N GLY A 457 7.27 21.76 -25.05
CA GLY A 457 8.46 21.99 -25.86
C GLY A 457 9.34 20.75 -26.06
N VAL A 458 8.79 19.55 -25.84
CA VAL A 458 9.47 18.27 -26.12
C VAL A 458 8.81 17.63 -27.34
N PRO A 459 9.55 17.40 -28.44
CA PRO A 459 9.00 16.78 -29.65
C PRO A 459 8.60 15.31 -29.40
N ALA A 460 7.62 14.82 -30.17
CA ALA A 460 7.11 13.46 -30.04
C ALA A 460 8.16 12.38 -30.37
N GLU A 461 9.05 12.66 -31.32
CA GLU A 461 10.23 11.85 -31.63
C GLU A 461 11.44 12.79 -31.76
N SER A 462 12.55 12.44 -31.13
CA SER A 462 13.81 13.18 -31.26
C SER A 462 15.01 12.28 -31.02
N ASP A 463 16.15 12.71 -31.54
CA ASP A 463 17.44 12.19 -31.15
C ASP A 463 17.89 12.79 -29.82
N TYR A 464 18.48 11.96 -28.96
CA TYR A 464 19.00 12.31 -27.65
C TYR A 464 20.46 11.89 -27.54
N LEU A 465 21.25 12.66 -26.79
CA LEU A 465 22.54 12.20 -26.31
C LEU A 465 22.31 11.38 -25.04
N LYS A 466 22.42 10.06 -25.15
CA LYS A 466 22.34 9.16 -24.00
C LYS A 466 23.69 9.10 -23.30
N VAL A 467 23.72 9.50 -22.04
CA VAL A 467 24.89 9.47 -21.17
C VAL A 467 24.70 8.44 -20.07
N VAL A 468 25.71 7.59 -19.87
CA VAL A 468 25.72 6.55 -18.85
C VAL A 468 26.96 6.71 -17.99
N TYR A 469 26.80 6.78 -16.66
CA TYR A 469 27.91 6.92 -15.72
C TYR A 469 27.59 6.27 -14.36
N PRO A 470 28.58 5.85 -13.55
CA PRO A 470 28.35 5.11 -12.30
C PRO A 470 27.52 5.86 -11.25
N PHE A 471 26.71 5.14 -10.46
CA PHE A 471 25.98 5.73 -9.32
C PHE A 471 26.88 6.20 -8.16
N SER A 472 28.14 5.76 -8.12
CA SER A 472 29.15 6.24 -7.16
C SER A 472 29.54 7.70 -7.37
N GLN A 473 29.26 8.25 -8.55
CA GLN A 473 29.53 9.65 -8.89
C GLN A 473 28.29 10.55 -8.65
N PRO A 474 28.47 11.87 -8.49
CA PRO A 474 27.39 12.81 -8.17
C PRO A 474 26.22 12.78 -9.17
N ALA A 475 25.00 12.94 -8.66
CA ALA A 475 23.81 13.10 -9.50
C ALA A 475 23.79 14.51 -10.14
N LEU A 476 23.41 14.58 -11.41
CA LEU A 476 23.16 15.87 -12.07
C LEU A 476 21.83 16.47 -11.54
N PRO A 477 21.74 17.81 -11.36
CA PRO A 477 20.50 18.45 -10.94
C PRO A 477 19.36 18.25 -11.95
N ALA A 478 18.14 18.09 -11.44
CA ALA A 478 16.93 18.10 -12.25
C ALA A 478 16.68 19.51 -12.81
N GLY A 479 16.19 19.60 -14.05
CA GLY A 479 15.86 20.88 -14.68
C GLY A 479 17.05 21.68 -15.24
N LEU A 480 18.26 21.11 -15.23
CA LEU A 480 19.40 21.76 -15.89
C LEU A 480 19.12 21.92 -17.39
N SER A 481 19.35 23.13 -17.89
CA SER A 481 19.31 23.48 -19.31
C SER A 481 20.64 24.11 -19.70
N GLY A 482 20.94 24.07 -21.00
CA GLY A 482 22.17 24.61 -21.56
C GLY A 482 21.91 25.39 -22.84
N LYS A 483 23.01 25.78 -23.49
CA LYS A 483 23.00 26.51 -24.75
C LYS A 483 22.61 25.63 -25.93
N SER A 484 23.10 24.40 -25.95
CA SER A 484 22.86 23.40 -27.00
C SER A 484 21.71 22.43 -26.64
N PHE A 485 21.38 22.27 -25.36
CA PHE A 485 20.33 21.35 -24.91
C PHE A 485 19.25 22.04 -24.09
N SER A 486 18.00 21.62 -24.31
CA SER A 486 16.85 22.20 -23.63
C SER A 486 16.65 21.58 -22.26
N ARG A 487 16.86 20.26 -22.14
CA ARG A 487 16.57 19.50 -20.91
C ARG A 487 17.34 18.20 -20.80
N MET A 488 17.38 17.68 -19.59
CA MET A 488 17.87 16.33 -19.28
C MET A 488 16.81 15.51 -18.54
N PHE A 489 16.63 14.28 -18.98
CA PHE A 489 15.76 13.28 -18.37
C PHE A 489 16.57 12.18 -17.69
N GLY A 490 16.00 11.53 -16.68
CA GLY A 490 16.61 10.39 -16.00
C GLY A 490 17.68 10.77 -14.96
N THR A 491 17.72 12.04 -14.53
CA THR A 491 18.73 12.54 -13.58
C THR A 491 18.53 11.96 -12.18
N ASN A 492 17.28 11.78 -11.78
CA ASN A 492 16.87 11.31 -10.45
C ASN A 492 16.33 9.88 -10.44
N THR A 493 16.44 9.12 -11.54
CA THR A 493 16.01 7.73 -11.59
C THR A 493 16.84 6.88 -10.63
N SER A 494 16.18 6.07 -9.81
CA SER A 494 16.84 5.20 -8.84
C SER A 494 17.54 4.03 -9.52
N ALA A 495 18.58 3.47 -8.88
CA ALA A 495 19.29 2.31 -9.41
C ALA A 495 18.37 1.08 -9.50
N LEU A 496 17.49 0.90 -8.51
CA LEU A 496 16.52 -0.20 -8.48
C LEU A 496 15.49 -0.10 -9.60
N GLU A 497 14.96 1.09 -9.88
CA GLU A 497 14.05 1.30 -11.01
C GLU A 497 14.74 0.96 -12.34
N LEU A 498 15.95 1.48 -12.57
CA LEU A 498 16.72 1.18 -13.78
C LEU A 498 17.04 -0.32 -13.90
N PHE A 499 17.32 -0.98 -12.78
CA PHE A 499 17.59 -2.41 -12.75
C PHE A 499 16.35 -3.21 -13.15
N ILE A 500 15.21 -2.97 -12.50
CA ILE A 500 13.94 -3.65 -12.79
C ILE A 500 13.53 -3.47 -14.25
N LEU A 501 13.58 -2.24 -14.78
CA LEU A 501 13.17 -1.94 -16.16
C LEU A 501 14.13 -2.51 -17.21
N LYS A 502 15.45 -2.37 -17.02
CA LYS A 502 16.44 -2.88 -17.99
C LYS A 502 16.53 -4.41 -18.00
N ARG A 503 16.22 -5.06 -16.88
CA ARG A 503 16.22 -6.53 -16.75
C ARG A 503 14.85 -7.16 -16.97
N ARG A 504 13.80 -6.35 -17.17
CA ARG A 504 12.41 -6.78 -17.37
C ARG A 504 11.91 -7.68 -16.23
N LEU A 505 12.20 -7.29 -14.99
CA LEU A 505 11.78 -8.04 -13.81
C LEU A 505 10.31 -7.73 -13.49
N MET A 506 9.41 -8.58 -13.97
CA MET A 506 7.96 -8.46 -13.77
C MET A 506 7.53 -9.14 -12.46
N GLY A 507 7.95 -8.59 -11.32
CA GLY A 507 7.64 -9.13 -9.99
C GLY A 507 8.39 -10.44 -9.65
N PRO A 508 8.03 -11.10 -8.53
CA PRO A 508 8.67 -12.33 -8.07
C PRO A 508 8.68 -13.44 -9.13
N CYS A 509 9.88 -13.87 -9.52
CA CYS A 509 10.10 -14.91 -10.53
C CYS A 509 11.45 -15.60 -10.33
N TRP A 510 11.68 -16.65 -11.13
CA TRP A 510 12.99 -17.27 -11.24
C TRP A 510 13.91 -16.41 -12.11
N VAL A 511 15.12 -16.16 -11.60
CA VAL A 511 16.20 -15.47 -12.30
C VAL A 511 17.43 -16.38 -12.39
N GLU A 512 18.07 -16.33 -13.55
CA GLU A 512 19.38 -16.90 -13.82
C GLU A 512 20.44 -15.80 -13.64
N ILE A 513 21.47 -16.11 -12.87
CA ILE A 513 22.60 -15.22 -12.60
C ILE A 513 23.85 -15.89 -13.17
N LYS A 514 24.37 -15.32 -14.26
CA LYS A 514 25.67 -15.72 -14.82
C LYS A 514 26.81 -15.02 -14.04
N ASP A 515 27.94 -15.69 -13.92
CA ASP A 515 29.13 -15.21 -13.19
C ASP A 515 28.83 -14.89 -11.71
N ALA A 516 28.08 -15.77 -11.04
CA ALA A 516 27.73 -15.61 -9.63
C ALA A 516 28.97 -15.84 -8.73
N ASN A 517 29.46 -14.79 -8.08
CA ASN A 517 30.57 -14.91 -7.14
C ASN A 517 30.04 -15.09 -5.71
N LEU A 518 30.22 -16.28 -5.14
CA LEU A 518 29.86 -16.55 -3.75
C LEU A 518 30.83 -15.86 -2.80
N THR A 519 30.32 -14.87 -2.07
CA THR A 519 31.13 -14.03 -1.19
C THR A 519 30.56 -14.06 0.23
N ASN A 520 31.39 -14.25 1.25
CA ASN A 520 30.98 -14.10 2.65
C ASN A 520 31.35 -12.72 3.18
N LYS A 521 30.78 -11.66 2.58
CA LYS A 521 31.03 -10.28 3.02
C LYS A 521 30.27 -9.95 4.32
N ASN A 522 29.37 -10.83 4.78
CA ASN A 522 28.56 -10.65 5.98
C ASN A 522 27.79 -9.33 5.92
N ILE A 523 27.15 -9.07 4.77
CA ILE A 523 26.33 -7.86 4.53
C ILE A 523 24.85 -8.14 4.85
N SER A 524 24.43 -9.39 4.79
CA SER A 524 23.08 -9.86 5.02
C SER A 524 23.00 -10.85 6.19
N TRP A 525 21.79 -11.10 6.65
CA TRP A 525 21.45 -12.17 7.58
C TRP A 525 20.96 -13.44 6.85
N CYS A 526 21.04 -13.46 5.51
CA CYS A 526 20.70 -14.63 4.70
C CYS A 526 21.72 -15.75 4.92
N LYS A 527 21.34 -16.98 4.56
CA LYS A 527 22.26 -18.13 4.61
C LYS A 527 23.32 -18.08 3.51
N ILE A 528 22.99 -17.48 2.36
CA ILE A 528 23.88 -17.38 1.20
C ILE A 528 23.96 -15.93 0.73
N GLU A 529 25.18 -15.51 0.37
CA GLU A 529 25.49 -14.20 -0.19
C GLU A 529 26.24 -14.34 -1.51
N VAL A 530 25.80 -13.58 -2.51
CA VAL A 530 26.33 -13.63 -3.87
C VAL A 530 26.57 -12.21 -4.35
N THR A 531 27.75 -11.94 -4.89
CA THR A 531 28.06 -10.67 -5.53
C THR A 531 27.99 -10.82 -7.05
N VAL A 532 27.36 -9.85 -7.70
CA VAL A 532 27.26 -9.72 -9.16
C VAL A 532 27.82 -8.37 -9.56
N ASP A 533 28.93 -8.37 -10.30
CA ASP A 533 29.61 -7.13 -10.71
C ASP A 533 29.03 -6.51 -11.98
N ASN A 534 28.37 -7.31 -12.82
CA ASN A 534 27.70 -6.81 -14.02
C ASN A 534 26.18 -7.06 -13.95
N PRO A 535 25.36 -6.01 -13.79
CA PRO A 535 23.90 -6.15 -13.72
C PRO A 535 23.28 -6.85 -14.94
N LYS A 536 23.99 -6.91 -16.08
CA LYS A 536 23.53 -7.55 -17.31
C LYS A 536 23.61 -9.08 -17.30
N THR A 537 24.21 -9.69 -16.28
CA THR A 537 24.28 -11.15 -16.18
C THR A 537 23.09 -11.77 -15.47
N LEU A 538 22.28 -10.95 -14.78
CA LEU A 538 21.04 -11.38 -14.13
C LEU A 538 19.84 -11.21 -15.07
N ASN A 539 19.18 -12.31 -15.44
CA ASN A 539 18.01 -12.30 -16.31
C ASN A 539 16.90 -13.19 -15.76
N PRO A 540 15.62 -12.82 -15.95
CA PRO A 540 14.55 -13.80 -15.82
C PRO A 540 14.73 -14.90 -16.86
N PHE A 541 14.29 -16.12 -16.54
CA PHE A 541 14.18 -17.18 -17.54
C PHE A 541 13.23 -16.76 -18.64
N ARG A 542 13.52 -17.18 -19.87
CA ARG A 542 12.57 -17.04 -20.97
C ARG A 542 11.44 -18.06 -20.77
N GLU A 543 10.23 -17.72 -21.17
CA GLU A 543 9.06 -18.60 -20.99
C GLU A 543 9.18 -19.91 -21.77
N ASP A 544 9.95 -19.93 -22.85
CA ASP A 544 10.24 -21.09 -23.71
C ASP A 544 11.36 -22.01 -23.18
N ASP A 545 12.01 -21.64 -22.07
CA ASP A 545 13.15 -22.39 -21.54
C ASP A 545 12.68 -23.62 -20.75
N SER A 546 12.89 -24.81 -21.32
CA SER A 546 12.57 -26.09 -20.69
C SER A 546 13.38 -26.36 -19.41
N SER A 547 14.49 -25.66 -19.22
CA SER A 547 15.35 -25.81 -18.03
C SER A 547 14.91 -24.93 -16.86
N ALA A 548 13.96 -24.01 -17.07
CA ALA A 548 13.46 -23.11 -16.04
C ALA A 548 12.62 -23.85 -14.99
N PRO A 549 12.82 -23.58 -13.68
CA PRO A 549 11.94 -24.15 -12.66
C PRO A 549 10.52 -23.57 -12.81
N LYS A 550 9.53 -24.44 -13.04
CA LYS A 550 8.15 -24.01 -13.31
C LYS A 550 7.33 -23.61 -12.08
N GLN A 551 7.66 -24.15 -10.90
CA GLN A 551 6.92 -23.89 -9.65
C GLN A 551 7.65 -22.86 -8.78
N ALA A 552 6.89 -22.02 -8.10
CA ALA A 552 7.47 -21.14 -7.09
C ALA A 552 7.93 -21.96 -5.87
N PRO A 553 9.06 -21.61 -5.23
CA PRO A 553 9.49 -22.30 -4.02
C PRO A 553 8.51 -22.03 -2.87
N PRO A 554 8.29 -23.01 -1.97
CA PRO A 554 7.52 -22.78 -0.77
C PRO A 554 8.19 -21.71 0.10
N LEU A 555 7.36 -20.88 0.74
CA LEU A 555 7.82 -19.80 1.60
C LEU A 555 7.69 -20.16 3.08
N VAL A 556 8.57 -19.58 3.88
CA VAL A 556 8.50 -19.60 5.33
C VAL A 556 7.71 -18.38 5.78
N VAL A 557 6.55 -18.61 6.39
CA VAL A 557 5.64 -17.55 6.88
C VAL A 557 5.60 -17.58 8.40
N MET A 558 5.86 -16.45 9.03
CA MET A 558 5.76 -16.30 10.48
C MET A 558 4.62 -15.34 10.83
N SER A 559 3.62 -15.83 11.55
CA SER A 559 2.59 -14.99 12.16
C SER A 559 3.06 -14.51 13.52
N LEU A 560 3.06 -13.21 13.76
CA LEU A 560 3.58 -12.57 14.96
C LEU A 560 2.50 -11.74 15.65
N SER A 561 2.23 -12.05 16.90
CA SER A 561 1.28 -11.34 17.77
C SER A 561 1.99 -10.80 19.00
N LEU A 562 1.78 -9.52 19.31
CA LEU A 562 2.36 -8.83 20.46
C LEU A 562 1.26 -8.36 21.43
N ARG A 563 1.56 -8.39 22.73
CA ARG A 563 0.78 -7.70 23.76
C ARG A 563 1.62 -6.58 24.36
N THR A 564 1.05 -5.39 24.36
CA THR A 564 1.66 -4.19 24.91
C THR A 564 0.91 -3.74 26.17
N VAL A 565 1.56 -2.95 27.01
CA VAL A 565 0.94 -2.26 28.14
C VAL A 565 1.38 -0.80 28.12
N MET A 566 0.45 0.12 28.35
CA MET A 566 0.77 1.54 28.45
C MET A 566 1.35 1.83 29.84
N ASN A 567 2.60 2.29 29.89
CA ASN A 567 3.17 2.82 31.11
C ASN A 567 2.70 4.28 31.28
N HIS A 568 1.67 4.50 32.10
CA HIS A 568 1.10 5.84 32.32
C HIS A 568 2.08 6.86 32.90
N LYS A 569 3.17 6.43 33.57
CA LYS A 569 4.19 7.35 34.09
C LYS A 569 5.13 7.84 32.98
N LYS A 570 5.49 6.94 32.07
CA LYS A 570 6.46 7.22 31.00
C LYS A 570 5.77 7.65 29.70
N HIS A 571 4.45 7.46 29.57
CA HIS A 571 3.68 7.60 28.34
C HIS A 571 4.23 6.76 27.17
N ILE A 572 4.68 5.53 27.47
CA ILE A 572 5.27 4.62 26.47
C ILE A 572 4.59 3.25 26.55
N ASN A 573 4.36 2.65 25.39
CA ASN A 573 3.91 1.27 25.26
C ASN A 573 5.09 0.30 25.48
N GLU A 574 4.97 -0.63 26.41
CA GLU A 574 5.99 -1.66 26.68
C GLU A 574 5.48 -3.03 26.23
N ILE A 575 6.35 -3.85 25.63
CA ILE A 575 5.97 -5.19 25.14
C ILE A 575 6.03 -6.20 26.30
N VAL A 576 4.94 -6.93 26.54
CA VAL A 576 4.79 -7.86 27.67
C VAL A 576 4.83 -9.33 27.21
N VAL A 577 4.15 -9.64 26.11
CA VAL A 577 4.13 -10.99 25.52
C VAL A 577 4.39 -10.88 24.02
N ALA A 578 5.17 -11.81 23.49
CA ALA A 578 5.29 -12.04 22.06
C ALA A 578 5.06 -13.52 21.75
N SER A 579 4.21 -13.80 20.77
CA SER A 579 3.97 -15.16 20.28
C SER A 579 4.17 -15.22 18.76
N GLY A 580 4.86 -16.27 18.31
CA GLY A 580 5.16 -16.52 16.91
C GLY A 580 4.74 -17.92 16.47
N LEU A 581 4.05 -18.02 15.33
CA LEU A 581 3.70 -19.27 14.65
C LEU A 581 4.38 -19.30 13.29
N VAL A 582 5.25 -20.29 13.05
CA VAL A 582 6.04 -20.40 11.83
C VAL A 582 5.56 -21.59 10.98
N TYR A 583 5.16 -21.29 9.75
CA TYR A 583 4.77 -22.24 8.71
C TYR A 583 5.92 -22.34 7.70
N HIS A 584 6.57 -23.50 7.61
CA HIS A 584 7.79 -23.63 6.81
C HIS A 584 7.54 -23.86 5.31
N ASN A 585 6.38 -24.38 4.92
CA ASN A 585 6.14 -24.87 3.55
C ASN A 585 4.90 -24.24 2.90
N VAL A 586 4.70 -22.92 3.01
CA VAL A 586 3.53 -22.27 2.42
C VAL A 586 3.65 -22.19 0.90
N ASN A 587 2.69 -22.79 0.19
CA ASN A 587 2.66 -22.79 -1.27
C ASN A 587 1.93 -21.53 -1.80
N LEU A 588 2.43 -20.96 -2.89
CA LEU A 588 1.87 -19.78 -3.57
C LEU A 588 0.99 -20.14 -4.77
N ASP A 589 1.15 -21.35 -5.31
CA ASP A 589 0.51 -21.82 -6.55
C ASP A 589 -0.70 -22.73 -6.29
N GLY A 590 -1.00 -23.07 -5.05
CA GLY A 590 -2.12 -23.96 -4.68
C GLY A 590 -2.78 -23.59 -3.35
N VAL A 591 -3.85 -24.29 -3.00
CA VAL A 591 -4.51 -24.15 -1.70
C VAL A 591 -3.55 -24.67 -0.64
N THR A 592 -3.00 -23.78 0.19
CA THR A 592 -2.27 -24.20 1.39
C THR A 592 -3.24 -24.96 2.28
N THR A 593 -3.07 -26.28 2.38
CA THR A 593 -3.91 -27.14 3.21
C THR A 593 -3.73 -26.73 4.67
N ASP A 594 -4.83 -26.56 5.41
CA ASP A 594 -4.88 -26.27 6.85
C ASP A 594 -4.14 -27.29 7.74
N GLN A 595 -3.54 -28.32 7.14
CA GLN A 595 -2.86 -29.44 7.79
C GLN A 595 -1.38 -29.22 8.08
N GLN A 596 -0.80 -28.06 7.72
CA GLN A 596 0.58 -27.76 8.13
C GLN A 596 0.63 -27.42 9.62
N GLN A 597 1.22 -28.30 10.42
CA GLN A 597 1.48 -28.03 11.83
C GLN A 597 2.55 -26.93 11.94
N PRO A 598 2.21 -25.72 12.42
CA PRO A 598 3.22 -24.68 12.59
C PRO A 598 4.18 -25.05 13.73
N THR A 599 5.37 -24.48 13.74
CA THR A 599 6.18 -24.43 14.95
C THR A 599 5.80 -23.19 15.73
N ARG A 600 5.70 -23.30 17.06
CA ARG A 600 5.31 -22.17 17.92
C ARG A 600 6.38 -21.79 18.93
N PHE A 601 6.50 -20.51 19.20
CA PHE A 601 7.22 -20.01 20.36
C PHE A 601 6.44 -18.89 21.02
N THR A 602 6.47 -18.83 22.34
CA THR A 602 5.82 -17.77 23.11
C THR A 602 6.75 -17.35 24.23
N VAL A 603 6.89 -16.04 24.39
CA VAL A 603 7.73 -15.44 25.42
C VAL A 603 6.93 -14.41 26.20
N VAL A 604 7.02 -14.47 27.53
CA VAL A 604 6.41 -13.51 28.46
C VAL A 604 7.50 -12.93 29.34
N ARG A 605 7.41 -11.63 29.62
CA ARG A 605 8.26 -11.00 30.62
C ARG A 605 7.52 -10.70 31.92
N GLN A 606 8.27 -10.54 32.99
CA GLN A 606 7.79 -9.90 34.21
C GLN A 606 7.65 -8.37 34.02
N LEU A 607 6.64 -7.77 34.63
CA LEU A 607 6.45 -6.31 34.67
C LEU A 607 7.32 -5.68 35.77
N GLU A 608 7.72 -4.42 35.57
CA GLU A 608 8.38 -3.63 36.63
C GLU A 608 7.42 -3.53 37.82
N ASP A 609 7.93 -3.76 39.04
CA ASP A 609 7.18 -3.67 40.31
C ASP A 609 6.04 -4.70 40.54
N ILE A 610 5.86 -5.69 39.65
CA ILE A 610 4.83 -6.74 39.83
C ILE A 610 5.47 -8.14 39.77
N PRO A 611 5.39 -8.96 40.84
CA PRO A 611 5.88 -10.34 40.84
C PRO A 611 5.02 -11.24 39.95
N LEU A 612 5.59 -12.35 39.47
CA LEU A 612 4.81 -13.39 38.80
C LEU A 612 3.89 -14.08 39.83
N PRO A 613 2.66 -14.50 39.43
CA PRO A 613 1.75 -15.22 40.31
C PRO A 613 2.37 -16.50 40.88
N ALA A 614 2.05 -16.82 42.15
CA ALA A 614 2.45 -18.08 42.76
C ALA A 614 1.88 -19.28 41.98
N GLY A 615 2.70 -20.32 41.78
CA GLY A 615 2.29 -21.52 41.04
C GLY A 615 2.22 -21.38 39.51
N PHE A 616 2.51 -20.20 38.94
CA PHE A 616 2.46 -19.97 37.49
C PHE A 616 3.42 -20.89 36.70
N ASN A 617 4.65 -21.10 37.21
CA ASN A 617 5.61 -22.01 36.59
C ASN A 617 5.09 -23.47 36.56
N THR A 618 4.39 -23.90 37.60
CA THR A 618 3.78 -25.23 37.68
C THR A 618 2.64 -25.38 36.69
N LEU A 619 1.80 -24.34 36.54
CA LEU A 619 0.72 -24.33 35.54
C LEU A 619 1.27 -24.38 34.11
N LEU A 620 2.40 -23.71 33.83
CA LEU A 620 3.04 -23.78 32.52
C LEU A 620 3.63 -25.16 32.22
N GLN A 621 4.18 -25.87 33.22
CA GLN A 621 4.66 -27.25 33.03
C GLN A 621 3.54 -28.23 32.67
N GLN A 622 2.30 -27.93 33.08
CA GLN A 622 1.12 -28.73 32.73
C GLN A 622 0.59 -28.42 31.32
N GLN A 623 0.99 -27.30 30.73
CA GLN A 623 0.63 -26.97 29.35
C GLN A 623 1.47 -27.79 28.37
N LYS A 624 0.84 -28.18 27.26
CA LYS A 624 1.55 -28.82 26.13
C LYS A 624 2.51 -27.85 25.41
N THR A 625 2.41 -26.55 25.68
CA THR A 625 3.13 -25.50 24.96
C THR A 625 4.27 -24.93 25.80
N LYS A 626 5.45 -24.81 25.21
CA LYS A 626 6.63 -24.24 25.89
C LYS A 626 6.56 -22.71 25.84
N VAL A 627 6.34 -22.09 26.99
CA VAL A 627 6.36 -20.64 27.17
C VAL A 627 7.64 -20.25 27.92
N GLU A 628 8.45 -19.37 27.33
CA GLU A 628 9.69 -18.89 27.93
C GLU A 628 9.40 -17.65 28.80
N ILE A 629 9.89 -17.64 30.04
CA ILE A 629 9.71 -16.53 30.98
C ILE A 629 11.01 -15.75 31.09
N LEU A 630 10.95 -14.44 30.87
CA LEU A 630 12.12 -13.55 30.96
C LEU A 630 11.90 -12.45 32.00
N ARG A 631 13.00 -11.95 32.58
CA ARG A 631 12.93 -10.98 33.68
C ARG A 631 12.60 -9.56 33.22
N ASN A 632 13.02 -9.18 32.02
CA ASN A 632 12.91 -7.82 31.53
C ASN A 632 12.57 -7.78 30.03
N GLU A 633 12.18 -6.60 29.56
CA GLU A 633 11.82 -6.37 28.16
C GLU A 633 13.00 -6.53 27.21
N ARG A 634 14.21 -6.09 27.59
CA ARG A 634 15.42 -6.31 26.77
C ARG A 634 15.64 -7.80 26.48
N GLY A 635 15.47 -8.68 27.47
CA GLY A 635 15.55 -10.12 27.29
C GLY A 635 14.49 -10.64 26.31
N LEU A 636 13.24 -10.20 26.47
CA LEU A 636 12.13 -10.55 25.56
C LEU A 636 12.42 -10.16 24.12
N LEU A 637 12.88 -8.93 23.89
CA LEU A 637 13.22 -8.42 22.57
C LEU A 637 14.40 -9.19 21.96
N GLY A 638 15.45 -9.45 22.75
CA GLY A 638 16.60 -10.25 22.31
C GLY A 638 16.21 -11.67 21.91
N PHE A 639 15.34 -12.32 22.69
CA PHE A 639 14.80 -13.64 22.38
C PHE A 639 13.97 -13.62 21.10
N LEU A 640 13.04 -12.66 20.97
CA LEU A 640 12.18 -12.52 19.79
C LEU A 640 13.00 -12.38 18.51
N ILE A 641 13.99 -11.48 18.50
CA ILE A 641 14.86 -11.27 17.35
C ILE A 641 15.72 -12.49 17.04
N ALA A 642 16.18 -13.23 18.07
CA ALA A 642 16.89 -14.48 17.87
C ALA A 642 15.99 -15.56 17.22
N GLN A 643 14.71 -15.64 17.61
CA GLN A 643 13.75 -16.58 17.00
C GLN A 643 13.43 -16.21 15.55
N ILE A 644 13.25 -14.92 15.24
CA ILE A 644 13.06 -14.44 13.86
C ILE A 644 14.27 -14.80 13.01
N HIS A 645 15.50 -14.61 13.52
CA HIS A 645 16.69 -14.99 12.77
C HIS A 645 16.87 -16.50 12.61
N ARG A 646 16.50 -17.29 13.63
CA ARG A 646 16.58 -18.77 13.59
C ARG A 646 15.60 -19.36 12.59
N SER A 647 14.35 -18.87 12.61
CA SER A 647 13.30 -19.32 11.69
C SER A 647 13.46 -18.78 10.27
N ASP A 648 14.10 -17.61 10.14
CA ASP A 648 14.36 -16.89 8.88
C ASP A 648 13.15 -16.79 7.94
N PRO A 649 12.01 -16.23 8.40
CA PRO A 649 10.79 -16.15 7.62
C PRO A 649 10.96 -15.21 6.41
N ASP A 650 10.38 -15.59 5.28
CA ASP A 650 10.27 -14.71 4.11
C ASP A 650 9.17 -13.67 4.32
N ILE A 651 8.11 -14.06 5.02
CA ILE A 651 6.94 -13.22 5.27
C ILE A 651 6.68 -13.15 6.78
N ILE A 652 6.50 -11.94 7.31
CA ILE A 652 5.98 -11.71 8.65
C ILE A 652 4.53 -11.24 8.52
N VAL A 653 3.61 -12.00 9.11
CA VAL A 653 2.17 -11.73 9.12
C VAL A 653 1.78 -11.16 10.47
N GLY A 654 0.94 -10.15 10.48
CA GLY A 654 0.32 -9.64 11.70
C GLY A 654 -0.99 -8.92 11.42
N HIS A 655 -1.58 -8.32 12.45
CA HIS A 655 -2.81 -7.54 12.33
C HIS A 655 -2.61 -6.16 12.91
N ASN A 656 -2.72 -5.12 12.08
CA ASN A 656 -2.27 -3.76 12.43
C ASN A 656 -0.79 -3.73 12.83
N PHE A 657 -0.01 -4.64 12.25
CA PHE A 657 1.39 -4.83 12.59
C PHE A 657 2.25 -3.71 12.03
N ILE A 658 1.99 -3.29 10.79
CA ILE A 658 2.81 -2.27 10.14
C ILE A 658 2.62 -0.92 10.82
N ASP A 659 1.39 -0.55 11.15
CA ASP A 659 1.08 0.79 11.65
C ASP A 659 1.24 0.94 13.17
N PHE A 660 1.25 -0.16 13.93
CA PHE A 660 1.38 -0.12 15.38
C PHE A 660 2.52 -1.01 15.91
N ASP A 661 2.41 -2.33 15.76
CA ASP A 661 3.32 -3.27 16.46
C ASP A 661 4.78 -3.13 16.02
N LEU A 662 5.04 -2.99 14.72
CA LEU A 662 6.37 -2.81 14.15
C LEU A 662 7.01 -1.55 14.72
N ASP A 663 6.25 -0.47 14.79
CA ASP A 663 6.75 0.80 15.26
C ASP A 663 7.09 0.77 16.75
N VAL A 664 6.20 0.21 17.58
CA VAL A 664 6.48 -0.04 19.00
C VAL A 664 7.71 -0.93 19.14
N LEU A 665 7.78 -2.04 18.41
CA LEU A 665 8.89 -2.98 18.45
C LEU A 665 10.24 -2.29 18.15
N LEU A 666 10.31 -1.48 17.09
CA LEU A 666 11.53 -0.76 16.71
C LEU A 666 11.93 0.28 17.76
N HIS A 667 10.98 1.08 18.26
CA HIS A 667 11.25 2.07 19.31
C HIS A 667 11.72 1.43 20.61
N ARG A 668 11.11 0.32 21.02
CA ARG A 668 11.51 -0.43 22.22
C ARG A 668 12.87 -1.09 22.06
N MET A 669 13.19 -1.63 20.89
CA MET A 669 14.53 -2.14 20.61
C MET A 669 15.60 -1.05 20.66
N LYS A 670 15.32 0.14 20.13
CA LYS A 670 16.22 1.28 20.20
C LYS A 670 16.42 1.77 21.64
N TRP A 671 15.33 1.88 22.41
CA TRP A 671 15.34 2.30 23.81
C TRP A 671 16.18 1.35 24.69
N HIS A 672 15.96 0.04 24.55
CA HIS A 672 16.67 -0.99 25.33
C HIS A 672 18.05 -1.35 24.79
N LYS A 673 18.52 -0.67 23.73
CA LYS A 673 19.80 -0.95 23.06
C LYS A 673 19.96 -2.44 22.72
N VAL A 674 18.93 -3.01 22.10
CA VAL A 674 18.94 -4.43 21.70
C VAL A 674 20.02 -4.66 20.64
N ASP A 675 20.91 -5.59 20.93
CA ASP A 675 22.01 -5.97 20.04
C ASP A 675 21.47 -6.62 18.76
N GLN A 676 22.11 -6.33 17.62
CA GLN A 676 21.76 -6.93 16.31
C GLN A 676 20.27 -6.77 15.91
N TRP A 677 19.64 -5.64 16.28
CA TRP A 677 18.25 -5.29 15.93
C TRP A 677 17.92 -5.44 14.44
N SER A 678 18.89 -5.28 13.54
CA SER A 678 18.73 -5.42 12.09
C SER A 678 18.35 -6.83 11.61
N LYS A 679 18.41 -7.84 12.49
CA LYS A 679 17.91 -9.20 12.23
C LYS A 679 16.40 -9.28 12.00
N ILE A 680 15.65 -8.22 12.36
CA ILE A 680 14.24 -8.09 11.99
C ILE A 680 14.08 -8.09 10.46
N GLY A 681 15.02 -7.51 9.71
CA GLY A 681 15.13 -7.65 8.25
C GLY A 681 16.16 -8.70 7.86
N ARG A 682 16.58 -8.68 6.60
CA ARG A 682 17.68 -9.52 6.09
C ARG A 682 18.96 -8.75 5.76
N LEU A 683 18.98 -7.43 5.89
CA LEU A 683 20.19 -6.62 5.69
C LEU A 683 20.83 -6.26 7.03
N ARG A 684 22.15 -6.44 7.17
CA ARG A 684 22.87 -6.01 8.36
C ARG A 684 22.99 -4.48 8.38
N ARG A 685 22.57 -3.89 9.50
CA ARG A 685 22.66 -2.45 9.75
C ARG A 685 23.24 -2.20 11.13
N THR A 686 24.14 -1.24 11.20
CA THR A 686 24.77 -0.76 12.45
C THR A 686 24.11 0.52 12.94
N LYS A 687 23.85 1.47 12.01
CA LYS A 687 23.20 2.75 12.29
C LYS A 687 21.67 2.62 12.18
N TRP A 688 20.97 3.14 13.18
CA TRP A 688 19.51 3.28 13.13
C TRP A 688 19.14 4.34 12.09
N PRO A 689 18.11 4.10 11.26
CA PRO A 689 17.51 5.17 10.49
C PRO A 689 16.79 6.16 11.41
N HIS A 690 16.42 7.32 10.87
CA HIS A 690 15.58 8.27 11.59
C HIS A 690 14.18 7.67 11.74
N LEU A 691 13.88 7.20 12.96
CA LEU A 691 12.53 6.77 13.33
C LEU A 691 11.66 8.00 13.60
N GLN A 692 10.35 7.85 13.49
CA GLN A 692 9.42 8.91 13.85
C GLN A 692 9.62 9.44 15.28
N LYS A 693 9.28 10.72 15.49
CA LYS A 693 9.33 11.32 16.83
C LYS A 693 8.14 10.83 17.65
N GLY A 694 8.41 10.26 18.82
CA GLY A 694 7.37 9.82 19.76
C GLY A 694 7.75 8.55 20.51
N ALA A 695 6.80 8.03 21.29
CA ALA A 695 6.96 6.81 22.09
C ALA A 695 6.78 5.51 21.29
N GLY A 696 6.57 5.60 19.97
CA GLY A 696 6.15 4.50 19.10
C GLY A 696 4.67 4.12 19.28
N GLY A 697 3.99 3.73 18.20
CA GLY A 697 2.59 3.31 18.18
C GLY A 697 1.56 4.44 18.32
N THR A 698 1.96 5.68 18.03
CA THR A 698 1.10 6.89 18.12
C THR A 698 0.79 7.52 16.76
N ALA A 699 1.48 7.08 15.70
CA ALA A 699 1.28 7.50 14.30
C ALA A 699 1.73 6.36 13.37
N ASP A 700 1.25 6.38 12.12
CA ASP A 700 1.58 5.39 11.09
C ASP A 700 3.10 5.20 10.94
N SER A 701 3.56 3.95 10.84
CA SER A 701 4.97 3.69 10.58
C SER A 701 5.43 4.40 9.31
N THR A 702 6.50 5.17 9.42
CA THR A 702 7.05 5.88 8.27
C THR A 702 7.71 4.90 7.30
N PHE A 703 8.06 5.42 6.13
CA PHE A 703 8.80 4.67 5.13
C PHE A 703 10.12 4.11 5.69
N ALA A 704 10.76 4.79 6.64
CA ALA A 704 12.03 4.38 7.22
C ALA A 704 11.91 3.11 8.10
N GLU A 705 10.87 3.01 8.93
CA GLU A 705 10.60 1.81 9.76
C GLU A 705 10.38 0.59 8.88
N ARG A 706 9.61 0.73 7.80
CA ARG A 706 9.32 -0.37 6.86
C ARG A 706 10.58 -0.85 6.15
N GLN A 707 11.48 0.06 5.81
CA GLN A 707 12.77 -0.29 5.21
C GLN A 707 13.69 -1.08 6.16
N ILE A 708 13.48 -1.06 7.48
CA ILE A 708 14.30 -1.86 8.40
C ILE A 708 14.04 -3.36 8.20
N ALA A 709 12.81 -3.72 7.83
CA ALA A 709 12.42 -5.10 7.56
C ALA A 709 12.80 -5.58 6.15
N SER A 710 13.51 -4.79 5.34
CA SER A 710 13.87 -5.13 3.95
C SER A 710 14.45 -6.55 3.82
N GLY A 711 13.99 -7.26 2.79
CA GLY A 711 14.25 -8.67 2.54
C GLY A 711 13.29 -9.63 3.25
N ARG A 712 12.43 -9.12 4.15
CA ARG A 712 11.24 -9.81 4.65
C ARG A 712 10.00 -9.04 4.26
N LEU A 713 9.07 -9.75 3.66
CA LEU A 713 7.78 -9.26 3.21
C LEU A 713 6.86 -9.07 4.44
N LEU A 714 6.31 -7.86 4.64
CA LEU A 714 5.38 -7.58 5.73
C LEU A 714 3.92 -7.70 5.25
N CYS A 715 3.18 -8.66 5.77
CA CYS A 715 1.78 -8.91 5.44
C CYS A 715 0.87 -8.46 6.59
N ASP A 716 0.27 -7.29 6.45
CA ASP A 716 -0.70 -6.78 7.41
C ASP A 716 -2.12 -7.18 7.02
N THR A 717 -2.71 -8.08 7.81
CA THR A 717 -4.08 -8.56 7.59
C THR A 717 -5.14 -7.48 7.76
N TYR A 718 -4.86 -6.41 8.52
CA TYR A 718 -5.77 -5.27 8.65
C TYR A 718 -5.88 -4.51 7.33
N ARG A 719 -4.73 -4.10 6.76
CA ARG A 719 -4.66 -3.41 5.46
C ARG A 719 -5.14 -4.29 4.32
N ALA A 720 -4.74 -5.57 4.30
CA ALA A 720 -5.21 -6.51 3.30
C ALA A 720 -6.74 -6.68 3.35
N ALA A 721 -7.34 -6.71 4.55
CA ALA A 721 -8.79 -6.77 4.68
C ALA A 721 -9.47 -5.49 4.18
N GLN A 722 -8.91 -4.30 4.43
CA GLN A 722 -9.44 -3.04 3.89
C GLN A 722 -9.49 -3.03 2.35
N ASP A 723 -8.47 -3.62 1.71
CA ASP A 723 -8.40 -3.70 0.25
C ASP A 723 -9.32 -4.78 -0.34
N LEU A 724 -9.54 -5.89 0.36
CA LEU A 724 -10.19 -7.08 -0.20
C LEU A 724 -11.64 -7.27 0.22
N ILE A 725 -12.05 -6.75 1.37
CA ILE A 725 -13.39 -6.95 1.92
C ILE A 725 -14.04 -5.65 2.38
N ARG A 726 -15.36 -5.57 2.22
CA ARG A 726 -16.17 -4.49 2.80
C ARG A 726 -16.67 -4.94 4.17
N SER A 727 -16.08 -4.42 5.24
CA SER A 727 -16.51 -4.68 6.62
C SER A 727 -16.90 -3.38 7.34
N LYS A 728 -17.61 -3.46 8.46
CA LYS A 728 -17.90 -2.29 9.34
C LYS A 728 -16.69 -1.92 10.20
N SER A 729 -16.03 -2.93 10.72
CA SER A 729 -14.77 -2.78 11.43
C SER A 729 -13.80 -3.83 10.90
N TYR A 730 -12.55 -3.42 10.78
CA TYR A 730 -11.46 -4.29 10.38
C TYR A 730 -10.68 -4.82 11.58
N SER A 731 -11.19 -4.65 12.81
CA SER A 731 -10.57 -5.25 13.99
C SER A 731 -10.54 -6.78 13.87
N LEU A 732 -9.50 -7.40 14.45
CA LEU A 732 -9.33 -8.85 14.42
C LEU A 732 -10.57 -9.59 14.96
N THR A 733 -11.21 -9.09 16.02
CA THR A 733 -12.45 -9.67 16.56
C THR A 733 -13.58 -9.69 15.52
N GLN A 734 -13.81 -8.59 14.81
CA GLN A 734 -14.88 -8.52 13.82
C GLN A 734 -14.55 -9.35 12.57
N LEU A 735 -13.29 -9.39 12.16
CA LEU A 735 -12.85 -10.20 11.03
C LEU A 735 -12.89 -11.69 11.35
N ALA A 736 -12.51 -12.10 12.56
CA ALA A 736 -12.63 -13.47 13.03
C ALA A 736 -14.11 -13.94 13.03
N ALA A 737 -15.03 -13.13 13.54
CA ALA A 737 -16.44 -13.47 13.54
C ALA A 737 -17.05 -13.51 12.12
N SER A 738 -16.73 -12.53 11.28
CA SER A 738 -17.33 -12.43 9.94
C SER A 738 -16.75 -13.43 8.94
N GLN A 739 -15.43 -13.58 8.88
CA GLN A 739 -14.72 -14.36 7.87
C GLN A 739 -14.38 -15.79 8.33
N LEU A 740 -13.98 -15.95 9.59
CA LEU A 740 -13.56 -17.24 10.15
C LEU A 740 -14.66 -17.95 10.96
N LYS A 741 -15.76 -17.26 11.27
CA LYS A 741 -16.87 -17.74 12.11
C LYS A 741 -16.43 -18.12 13.52
N VAL A 742 -15.50 -17.36 14.08
CA VAL A 742 -14.93 -17.55 15.43
C VAL A 742 -15.32 -16.38 16.32
N ASP A 743 -15.82 -16.68 17.51
CA ASP A 743 -16.08 -15.67 18.53
C ASP A 743 -14.83 -15.46 19.40
N ARG A 744 -14.14 -14.35 19.15
CA ARG A 744 -12.88 -13.97 19.83
C ARG A 744 -13.17 -12.86 20.84
N PRO A 745 -13.00 -13.11 22.17
CA PRO A 745 -13.18 -12.06 23.17
C PRO A 745 -12.13 -10.97 23.01
N ASN A 746 -12.50 -9.73 23.32
CA ASN A 746 -11.56 -8.62 23.31
C ASN A 746 -10.84 -8.53 24.66
N ILE A 747 -9.51 -8.36 24.64
CA ILE A 747 -8.73 -8.09 25.85
C ILE A 747 -8.57 -6.59 25.98
N ASP A 748 -8.87 -6.09 27.16
CA ASP A 748 -8.63 -4.71 27.56
C ASP A 748 -7.17 -4.57 28.01
N TYR A 749 -6.40 -3.78 27.26
CA TYR A 749 -4.95 -3.65 27.47
C TYR A 749 -4.63 -2.95 28.79
N GLU A 750 -5.54 -2.12 29.32
CA GLU A 750 -5.38 -1.46 30.63
C GLU A 750 -5.45 -2.45 31.80
N LYS A 751 -6.13 -3.59 31.60
CA LYS A 751 -6.29 -4.63 32.62
C LYS A 751 -5.15 -5.63 32.63
N ILE A 752 -4.21 -5.58 31.69
CA ILE A 752 -3.07 -6.51 31.61
C ILE A 752 -2.27 -6.56 32.93
N PRO A 753 -1.95 -5.45 33.63
CA PRO A 753 -1.29 -5.51 34.93
C PRO A 753 -2.08 -6.29 35.99
N THR A 754 -3.41 -6.29 35.93
CA THR A 754 -4.26 -7.04 36.87
C THR A 754 -4.16 -8.55 36.66
N TYR A 755 -3.80 -9.00 35.46
CA TYR A 755 -3.66 -10.42 35.15
C TYR A 755 -2.40 -11.03 35.78
N PHE A 756 -1.38 -10.23 36.10
CA PHE A 756 -0.18 -10.68 36.82
C PHE A 756 -0.42 -11.02 38.29
N TRP A 757 -1.64 -10.80 38.81
CA TRP A 757 -2.03 -11.24 40.16
C TRP A 757 -2.71 -12.61 40.18
N ASP A 758 -3.12 -13.13 39.02
CA ASP A 758 -3.87 -14.38 38.88
C ASP A 758 -3.22 -15.26 37.81
N ALA A 759 -2.70 -16.41 38.23
CA ALA A 759 -1.98 -17.33 37.36
C ALA A 759 -2.85 -17.87 36.20
N GLY A 760 -4.16 -18.03 36.43
CA GLY A 760 -5.11 -18.48 35.41
C GLY A 760 -5.35 -17.41 34.35
N LYS A 761 -5.57 -16.16 34.77
CA LYS A 761 -5.76 -15.03 33.84
C LYS A 761 -4.51 -14.69 33.05
N LEU A 762 -3.33 -14.77 33.66
CA LEU A 762 -2.06 -14.59 32.96
C LEU A 762 -1.88 -15.65 31.87
N LEU A 763 -2.20 -16.91 32.19
CA LEU A 763 -2.17 -17.99 31.22
C LEU A 763 -3.20 -17.80 30.10
N GLU A 764 -4.43 -17.39 30.42
CA GLU A 764 -5.47 -17.09 29.44
C GLU A 764 -5.03 -15.97 28.47
N MET A 765 -4.40 -14.91 28.97
CA MET A 765 -3.85 -13.83 28.13
C MET A 765 -2.76 -14.33 27.18
N ILE A 766 -1.85 -15.20 27.65
CA ILE A 766 -0.80 -15.79 26.82
C ILE A 766 -1.42 -16.66 25.72
N GLN A 767 -2.37 -17.51 26.09
CA GLN A 767 -3.09 -18.39 25.16
C GLN A 767 -3.91 -17.58 24.14
N HIS A 768 -4.47 -16.45 24.54
CA HIS A 768 -5.18 -15.53 23.67
C HIS A 768 -4.22 -14.83 22.69
N CYS A 769 -3.01 -14.47 23.11
CA CYS A 769 -1.95 -13.97 22.23
C CYS A 769 -1.53 -15.01 21.17
N GLU A 770 -1.36 -16.28 21.58
CA GLU A 770 -1.08 -17.39 20.66
C GLU A 770 -2.22 -17.57 19.64
N PHE A 771 -3.46 -17.50 20.12
CA PHE A 771 -4.64 -17.66 19.27
C PHE A 771 -4.79 -16.53 18.26
N ASP A 772 -4.44 -15.29 18.62
CA ASP A 772 -4.39 -14.17 17.67
C ASP A 772 -3.42 -14.42 16.53
N GLY A 773 -2.23 -14.96 16.84
CA GLY A 773 -1.26 -15.36 15.82
C GLY A 773 -1.84 -16.40 14.85
N TYR A 774 -2.64 -17.34 15.35
CA TYR A 774 -3.32 -18.33 14.51
C TYR A 774 -4.41 -17.67 13.64
N LEU A 775 -5.26 -16.82 14.22
CA LEU A 775 -6.32 -16.11 13.49
C LEU A 775 -5.75 -15.22 12.37
N GLN A 776 -4.62 -14.56 12.61
CA GLN A 776 -3.90 -13.75 11.62
C GLN A 776 -3.48 -14.59 10.42
N ALA A 777 -2.84 -15.75 10.65
CA ALA A 777 -2.44 -16.66 9.59
C ALA A 777 -3.65 -17.21 8.82
N GLN A 778 -4.69 -17.63 9.54
CA GLN A 778 -5.93 -18.14 8.95
C GLN A 778 -6.66 -17.10 8.12
N LEU A 779 -6.68 -15.84 8.56
CA LEU A 779 -7.26 -14.74 7.79
C LEU A 779 -6.48 -14.50 6.49
N MET A 780 -5.13 -14.53 6.55
CA MET A 780 -4.28 -14.42 5.37
C MET A 780 -4.54 -15.56 4.37
N PHE A 781 -4.66 -16.81 4.84
CA PHE A 781 -4.99 -17.95 3.99
C PHE A 781 -6.41 -17.85 3.42
N LYS A 782 -7.40 -17.50 4.25
CA LYS A 782 -8.80 -17.39 3.83
C LYS A 782 -9.00 -16.31 2.76
N LEU A 783 -8.35 -15.16 2.91
CA LEU A 783 -8.41 -14.05 1.96
C LEU A 783 -7.46 -14.24 0.76
N GLN A 784 -6.63 -15.29 0.75
CA GLN A 784 -5.66 -15.58 -0.31
C GLN A 784 -4.77 -14.37 -0.62
N VAL A 785 -4.28 -13.70 0.43
CA VAL A 785 -3.52 -12.44 0.31
C VAL A 785 -2.23 -12.64 -0.48
N LEU A 786 -1.48 -13.72 -0.20
CA LEU A 786 -0.18 -13.95 -0.84
C LEU A 786 -0.31 -14.26 -2.34
N PRO A 787 -1.15 -15.22 -2.78
CA PRO A 787 -1.27 -15.49 -4.21
C PRO A 787 -1.81 -14.27 -4.98
N LEU A 788 -2.78 -13.54 -4.42
CA LEU A 788 -3.36 -12.36 -5.07
C LEU A 788 -2.34 -11.22 -5.22
N THR A 789 -1.64 -10.87 -4.15
CA THR A 789 -0.64 -9.79 -4.19
C THR A 789 0.54 -10.15 -5.08
N ARG A 790 0.95 -11.43 -5.14
CA ARG A 790 1.94 -11.90 -6.11
C ARG A 790 1.46 -11.69 -7.54
N GLN A 791 0.26 -12.13 -7.88
CA GLN A 791 -0.29 -11.97 -9.23
C GLN A 791 -0.41 -10.50 -9.63
N LEU A 792 -0.86 -9.64 -8.72
CA LEU A 792 -0.89 -8.19 -8.94
C LEU A 792 0.50 -7.61 -9.19
N THR A 793 1.50 -8.08 -8.46
CA THR A 793 2.90 -7.64 -8.62
C THR A 793 3.50 -8.15 -9.93
N ASN A 794 3.19 -9.38 -10.35
CA ASN A 794 3.68 -9.92 -11.61
C ASN A 794 3.04 -9.25 -12.83
N LEU A 795 1.79 -8.81 -12.71
CA LEU A 795 1.14 -8.01 -13.74
C LEU A 795 1.75 -6.60 -13.85
N ALA A 796 2.02 -5.95 -12.71
CA ALA A 796 2.52 -4.58 -12.66
C ALA A 796 4.03 -4.45 -12.88
N GLY A 797 4.81 -5.43 -12.44
CA GLY A 797 6.28 -5.40 -12.48
C GLY A 797 6.92 -4.47 -11.44
N ASN A 798 6.25 -4.22 -10.31
CA ASN A 798 6.78 -3.50 -9.16
C ASN A 798 7.34 -4.47 -8.09
N LEU A 799 7.71 -3.94 -6.91
CA LEU A 799 8.14 -4.76 -5.78
C LEU A 799 6.96 -5.36 -5.01
N TRP A 800 7.05 -6.64 -4.64
CA TRP A 800 5.98 -7.34 -3.93
C TRP A 800 5.70 -6.73 -2.55
N ALA A 801 6.75 -6.31 -1.84
CA ALA A 801 6.62 -5.60 -0.57
C ALA A 801 5.71 -4.36 -0.67
N ARG A 802 5.75 -3.64 -1.80
CA ARG A 802 4.95 -2.41 -2.01
C ARG A 802 3.49 -2.74 -2.29
N THR A 803 3.25 -3.76 -3.12
CA THR A 803 1.89 -4.26 -3.40
C THR A 803 1.18 -4.71 -2.12
N MET A 804 1.87 -5.39 -1.21
CA MET A 804 1.26 -5.84 0.06
C MET A 804 0.89 -4.70 1.02
N THR A 805 1.53 -3.53 0.89
CA THR A 805 1.21 -2.36 1.71
C THR A 805 0.04 -1.53 1.19
N GLY A 806 -0.57 -1.92 0.08
CA GLY A 806 -1.74 -1.25 -0.52
C GLY A 806 -1.40 -0.17 -1.56
N ALA A 807 -0.17 -0.11 -2.07
CA ALA A 807 0.27 0.92 -3.03
C ALA A 807 -0.35 0.73 -4.43
N ARG A 808 -1.62 1.14 -4.61
CA ARG A 808 -2.36 0.97 -5.88
C ARG A 808 -1.77 1.78 -7.04
N ALA A 809 -1.44 3.05 -6.80
CA ALA A 809 -0.86 3.93 -7.82
C ALA A 809 0.52 3.45 -8.30
N GLU A 810 1.37 2.98 -7.39
CA GLU A 810 2.72 2.49 -7.71
C GLU A 810 2.68 1.25 -8.62
N ARG A 811 1.64 0.41 -8.53
CA ARG A 811 1.46 -0.72 -9.46
C ARG A 811 1.23 -0.26 -10.89
N ASN A 812 0.33 0.69 -11.10
CA ASN A 812 0.06 1.21 -12.44
C ASN A 812 1.21 2.07 -12.97
N GLU A 813 1.94 2.76 -12.09
CA GLU A 813 3.19 3.44 -12.43
C GLU A 813 4.19 2.47 -13.05
N TYR A 814 4.53 1.37 -12.37
CA TYR A 814 5.48 0.38 -12.90
C TYR A 814 4.97 -0.32 -14.15
N LEU A 815 3.68 -0.60 -14.24
CA LEU A 815 3.09 -1.20 -15.45
C LEU A 815 3.33 -0.30 -16.66
N LEU A 816 3.04 0.99 -16.53
CA LEU A 816 3.29 1.97 -17.58
C LEU A 816 4.79 2.15 -17.85
N LEU A 817 5.63 2.18 -16.81
CA LEU A 817 7.08 2.28 -16.98
C LEU A 817 7.63 1.14 -17.83
N HIS A 818 7.23 -0.11 -17.56
CA HIS A 818 7.66 -1.27 -18.34
C HIS A 818 7.23 -1.15 -19.81
N GLU A 819 5.96 -0.81 -20.06
CA GLU A 819 5.42 -0.65 -21.42
C GLU A 819 6.12 0.45 -22.21
N PHE A 820 6.23 1.65 -21.64
CA PHE A 820 6.87 2.79 -22.30
C PHE A 820 8.38 2.56 -22.49
N HIS A 821 9.07 1.99 -21.49
CA HIS A 821 10.49 1.66 -21.61
C HIS A 821 10.75 0.60 -22.70
N ASN A 822 9.87 -0.42 -22.82
CA ASN A 822 9.98 -1.43 -23.87
C ASN A 822 9.82 -0.82 -25.26
N LYS A 823 8.88 0.13 -25.42
CA LYS A 823 8.64 0.87 -26.67
C LYS A 823 9.59 2.05 -26.91
N LYS A 824 10.68 2.16 -26.14
CA LYS A 824 11.72 3.20 -26.27
C LYS A 824 11.21 4.63 -26.07
N PHE A 825 10.24 4.81 -25.18
CA PHE A 825 9.82 6.14 -24.73
C PHE A 825 10.72 6.67 -23.61
N VAL A 826 10.91 7.99 -23.58
CA VAL A 826 11.42 8.72 -22.43
C VAL A 826 10.28 8.88 -21.43
N VAL A 827 10.40 8.23 -20.27
CA VAL A 827 9.38 8.30 -19.22
C VAL A 827 9.55 9.55 -18.36
N PRO A 828 8.48 10.08 -17.75
CA PRO A 828 8.58 11.21 -16.82
C PRO A 828 9.52 10.88 -15.66
N ASP A 829 10.25 11.85 -15.13
CA ASP A 829 11.09 11.66 -13.95
C ASP A 829 10.24 11.64 -12.66
N LYS A 830 10.72 10.95 -11.61
CA LYS A 830 9.98 10.80 -10.36
C LYS A 830 10.08 12.07 -9.52
N ILE A 831 8.95 12.64 -9.10
CA ILE A 831 8.94 13.86 -8.30
C ILE A 831 8.81 13.49 -6.81
N PHE A 832 9.82 13.82 -6.00
CA PHE A 832 9.80 13.59 -4.55
C PHE A 832 9.41 14.88 -3.83
N GLY A 833 8.41 14.78 -2.93
CA GLY A 833 8.01 15.73 -1.89
C GLY A 833 8.33 17.22 -2.07
N GLY A 834 7.29 18.05 -2.22
CA GLY A 834 7.31 19.42 -1.69
C GLY A 834 7.99 20.50 -2.54
N LYS A 835 7.60 20.61 -3.80
CA LYS A 835 7.13 21.88 -4.39
C LYS A 835 6.18 21.48 -5.49
N LYS A 836 5.26 22.36 -5.80
CA LYS A 836 4.20 22.15 -6.78
C LYS A 836 4.80 21.99 -8.18
N VAL A 837 5.93 21.35 -8.46
CA VAL A 837 6.66 21.55 -9.74
C VAL A 837 5.83 21.30 -11.00
N ILE A 838 4.81 20.42 -11.01
CA ILE A 838 3.88 20.35 -12.17
C ILE A 838 2.89 21.54 -12.18
N THR A 839 2.42 21.99 -11.02
CA THR A 839 1.54 23.17 -10.89
C THR A 839 2.30 24.51 -10.93
N ASP A 840 3.56 24.58 -10.48
CA ASP A 840 4.44 25.74 -10.51
C ASP A 840 5.12 25.84 -11.89
N GLN A 841 5.44 24.75 -12.60
CA GLN A 841 5.89 24.88 -14.00
C GLN A 841 4.76 25.31 -14.96
N LEU A 842 3.49 25.16 -14.53
CA LEU A 842 2.34 25.74 -15.21
C LEU A 842 2.05 27.17 -14.71
N HIS A 843 2.35 27.53 -13.45
CA HIS A 843 2.14 28.87 -12.90
C HIS A 843 3.36 29.83 -12.97
N GLU A 844 4.58 29.37 -13.23
CA GLU A 844 5.80 30.21 -13.23
C GLU A 844 5.89 31.15 -14.46
N MET A 845 4.85 31.19 -15.29
CA MET A 845 4.67 32.22 -16.33
C MET A 845 3.60 33.27 -16.00
N GLU A 846 2.94 33.21 -14.83
CA GLU A 846 1.86 34.14 -14.48
C GLU A 846 2.12 34.92 -13.19
N ASP A 847 2.49 36.17 -13.42
CA ASP A 847 2.17 37.41 -12.70
C ASP A 847 2.39 37.50 -11.17
N GLU A 848 3.25 38.47 -10.82
CA GLU A 848 3.42 38.97 -9.47
C GLU A 848 2.14 39.66 -8.98
N GLY A 849 1.27 38.93 -8.26
CA GLY A 849 0.23 39.62 -7.49
C GLY A 849 -0.99 38.81 -7.13
N GLN A 850 -0.85 37.79 -6.28
CA GLN A 850 -1.91 37.44 -5.32
C GLN A 850 -1.41 36.45 -4.25
N PRO A 851 -1.62 36.72 -2.95
CA PRO A 851 -1.20 35.84 -1.87
C PRO A 851 -2.16 34.65 -1.71
N GLN A 852 -1.64 33.41 -1.81
CA GLN A 852 -2.42 32.20 -1.56
C GLN A 852 -2.70 31.97 -0.06
N PRO A 853 -3.91 31.49 0.32
CA PRO A 853 -4.25 31.20 1.71
C PRO A 853 -3.64 29.87 2.21
N LYS A 854 -3.33 29.83 3.50
CA LYS A 854 -2.67 28.71 4.21
C LYS A 854 -3.56 27.46 4.32
N GLN A 855 -2.91 26.30 4.23
CA GLN A 855 -3.50 24.96 4.30
C GLN A 855 -4.09 24.62 5.67
N GLY A 856 -5.41 24.39 5.71
CA GLY A 856 -6.09 23.49 6.65
C GLY A 856 -6.52 22.22 5.91
N SER A 857 -6.59 21.09 6.62
CA SER A 857 -6.89 19.74 6.12
C SER A 857 -8.34 19.55 5.66
N SER A 858 -8.79 20.35 4.70
CA SER A 858 -10.02 20.11 3.95
C SER A 858 -9.68 19.20 2.77
N ARG A 859 -10.41 18.09 2.64
CA ARG A 859 -10.41 17.20 1.47
C ARG A 859 -10.46 18.07 0.20
N ARG A 860 -9.41 18.01 -0.64
CA ARG A 860 -9.28 18.91 -1.81
C ARG A 860 -10.51 18.78 -2.70
N LYS A 861 -11.07 19.91 -3.16
CA LYS A 861 -12.12 19.94 -4.20
C LYS A 861 -11.64 19.11 -5.40
N PRO A 862 -12.49 18.29 -6.05
CA PRO A 862 -12.06 17.48 -7.18
C PRO A 862 -11.66 18.39 -8.32
N ALA A 863 -10.58 17.98 -8.99
CA ALA A 863 -9.99 18.77 -10.05
C ALA A 863 -10.82 18.75 -11.35
N TYR A 864 -11.75 17.81 -11.50
CA TYR A 864 -12.57 17.63 -12.71
C TYR A 864 -13.89 16.89 -12.44
N ALA A 865 -14.82 16.97 -13.40
CA ALA A 865 -16.13 16.33 -13.32
C ALA A 865 -16.04 14.79 -13.41
N GLY A 866 -16.70 14.11 -12.48
CA GLY A 866 -16.75 12.64 -12.37
C GLY A 866 -17.85 11.98 -13.24
N GLY A 867 -18.31 10.82 -12.79
CA GLY A 867 -19.43 10.08 -13.42
C GLY A 867 -20.78 10.78 -13.26
N LEU A 868 -21.71 10.49 -14.16
CA LEU A 868 -23.10 10.99 -14.10
C LEU A 868 -23.93 10.11 -13.16
N VAL A 869 -24.68 10.73 -12.26
CA VAL A 869 -25.66 10.05 -11.41
C VAL A 869 -27.03 10.68 -11.64
N LEU A 870 -27.94 9.88 -12.20
CA LEU A 870 -29.29 10.32 -12.52
C LEU A 870 -30.08 10.59 -11.23
N GLU A 871 -31.03 11.53 -11.29
CA GLU A 871 -31.97 11.72 -10.20
C GLU A 871 -32.89 10.50 -10.07
N PRO A 872 -32.92 9.84 -8.90
CA PRO A 872 -33.77 8.67 -8.71
C PRO A 872 -35.23 9.05 -8.68
N LYS A 873 -36.07 8.29 -9.40
CA LYS A 873 -37.53 8.30 -9.19
C LYS A 873 -37.83 7.60 -7.86
N LYS A 874 -37.89 8.39 -6.80
CA LYS A 874 -38.05 7.89 -5.42
C LYS A 874 -39.36 7.15 -5.28
N GLY A 875 -39.32 5.97 -4.67
CA GLY A 875 -40.52 5.17 -4.49
C GLY A 875 -40.22 3.73 -4.11
N PHE A 876 -41.30 3.02 -3.79
CA PHE A 876 -41.32 1.58 -3.65
C PHE A 876 -41.87 0.97 -4.94
N TYR A 877 -41.09 0.07 -5.52
CA TYR A 877 -41.40 -0.67 -6.74
C TYR A 877 -41.71 -2.11 -6.35
N ASP A 878 -42.96 -2.50 -6.58
CA ASP A 878 -43.50 -3.84 -6.28
C ASP A 878 -43.35 -4.84 -7.44
N LYS A 879 -42.93 -4.35 -8.60
CA LYS A 879 -42.68 -5.09 -9.84
C LYS A 879 -41.19 -5.17 -10.15
N PHE A 880 -40.85 -6.03 -11.10
CA PHE A 880 -39.45 -6.26 -11.46
C PHE A 880 -38.75 -5.00 -11.97
N VAL A 881 -37.59 -4.73 -11.39
CA VAL A 881 -36.61 -3.75 -11.88
C VAL A 881 -35.43 -4.52 -12.47
N LEU A 882 -35.11 -4.22 -13.71
CA LEU A 882 -33.96 -4.74 -14.44
C LEU A 882 -32.73 -3.87 -14.13
N LEU A 883 -31.64 -4.49 -13.70
CA LEU A 883 -30.35 -3.84 -13.52
C LEU A 883 -29.41 -4.22 -14.67
N LEU A 884 -28.95 -3.21 -15.40
CA LEU A 884 -27.98 -3.35 -16.48
C LEU A 884 -26.72 -2.55 -16.12
N ASP A 885 -25.55 -3.09 -16.42
CA ASP A 885 -24.25 -2.49 -16.09
C ASP A 885 -23.26 -2.64 -17.24
N PHE A 886 -22.42 -1.63 -17.47
CA PHE A 886 -21.37 -1.68 -18.48
C PHE A 886 -20.15 -2.44 -17.97
N ASN A 887 -19.69 -3.43 -18.74
CA ASN A 887 -18.51 -4.21 -18.37
C ASN A 887 -17.24 -3.35 -18.39
N SER A 888 -16.74 -2.99 -17.21
CA SER A 888 -15.53 -2.17 -17.03
C SER A 888 -15.58 -0.89 -17.89
N LEU A 889 -16.56 -0.02 -17.62
CA LEU A 889 -16.87 1.18 -18.41
C LEU A 889 -15.61 1.97 -18.81
N TYR A 890 -14.82 2.47 -17.86
CA TYR A 890 -13.66 3.32 -18.19
C TYR A 890 -12.56 2.60 -18.99
N PRO A 891 -12.12 1.38 -18.63
CA PRO A 891 -11.22 0.61 -19.50
C PRO A 891 -11.76 0.39 -20.92
N SER A 892 -13.07 0.21 -21.08
CA SER A 892 -13.71 0.02 -22.38
C SER A 892 -13.79 1.32 -23.18
N ILE A 893 -14.09 2.46 -22.53
CA ILE A 893 -14.06 3.80 -23.14
C ILE A 893 -12.67 4.13 -23.69
N ILE A 894 -11.63 3.84 -22.92
CA ILE A 894 -10.24 4.06 -23.35
C ILE A 894 -9.95 3.30 -24.65
N GLN A 895 -10.47 2.08 -24.79
CA GLN A 895 -10.27 1.26 -25.98
C GLN A 895 -11.16 1.68 -27.16
N GLU A 896 -12.43 2.00 -26.92
CA GLU A 896 -13.40 2.40 -27.94
C GLU A 896 -12.96 3.69 -28.65
N TYR A 897 -12.50 4.68 -27.88
CA TYR A 897 -12.15 6.01 -28.38
C TYR A 897 -10.64 6.24 -28.49
N ASN A 898 -9.84 5.17 -28.45
CA ASN A 898 -8.37 5.21 -28.59
C ASN A 898 -7.68 6.27 -27.68
N ILE A 899 -8.13 6.43 -26.43
CA ILE A 899 -7.64 7.48 -25.53
C ILE A 899 -6.26 7.10 -24.98
N CYS A 900 -5.22 7.88 -25.29
CA CYS A 900 -3.85 7.60 -24.84
C CYS A 900 -3.01 8.88 -24.79
N PHE A 901 -1.92 8.82 -24.02
CA PHE A 901 -0.82 9.78 -24.03
C PHE A 901 -0.29 10.11 -25.44
N THR A 902 -0.36 9.16 -26.36
CA THR A 902 0.22 9.23 -27.71
C THR A 902 -0.79 9.58 -28.80
N THR A 903 -2.08 9.68 -28.48
CA THR A 903 -3.15 9.81 -29.48
C THR A 903 -3.98 11.06 -29.28
N VAL A 904 -4.21 11.44 -28.01
CA VAL A 904 -4.96 12.65 -27.67
C VAL A 904 -4.00 13.83 -27.62
N ASP A 905 -4.27 14.87 -28.39
CA ASP A 905 -3.54 16.12 -28.26
C ASP A 905 -3.96 16.82 -26.94
N ARG A 906 -2.95 17.27 -26.21
CA ARG A 906 -3.08 17.91 -24.90
C ARG A 906 -2.37 19.27 -24.85
N SER A 907 -1.86 19.73 -25.99
CA SER A 907 -1.18 21.02 -26.09
C SER A 907 -2.13 22.15 -25.71
N SER A 908 -1.65 23.01 -24.83
CA SER A 908 -2.35 24.13 -24.20
C SER A 908 -2.46 25.33 -25.14
N ASP A 909 -3.00 25.14 -26.34
CA ASP A 909 -3.44 26.25 -27.19
C ASP A 909 -4.90 26.67 -26.86
N GLY A 910 -5.53 25.98 -25.90
CA GLY A 910 -6.85 26.30 -25.35
C GLY A 910 -6.79 26.66 -23.86
N GLU A 911 -7.67 27.56 -23.44
CA GLU A 911 -7.85 28.03 -22.06
C GLU A 911 -7.92 26.87 -21.04
N GLU A 912 -7.44 27.10 -19.81
CA GLU A 912 -7.51 26.12 -18.72
C GLU A 912 -8.94 25.56 -18.56
N GLY A 913 -9.11 24.27 -18.80
CA GLY A 913 -10.39 23.57 -18.64
C GLY A 913 -11.06 23.16 -19.94
N GLN A 914 -10.50 23.49 -21.11
CA GLN A 914 -11.01 22.97 -22.37
C GLN A 914 -10.79 21.46 -22.47
N MET A 915 -11.86 20.73 -22.79
CA MET A 915 -11.84 19.27 -22.91
C MET A 915 -11.16 18.89 -24.22
N PRO A 916 -10.16 17.98 -24.20
CA PRO A 916 -9.52 17.55 -25.43
C PRO A 916 -10.49 16.75 -26.30
N ASP A 917 -10.33 16.86 -27.61
CA ASP A 917 -11.14 16.12 -28.57
C ASP A 917 -10.76 14.63 -28.62
N VAL A 918 -11.71 13.83 -29.07
CA VAL A 918 -11.47 12.41 -29.36
C VAL A 918 -10.55 12.30 -30.57
N PRO A 919 -9.51 11.44 -30.54
CA PRO A 919 -8.63 11.25 -31.67
C PRO A 919 -9.37 10.65 -32.87
N ASP A 920 -8.81 10.84 -34.06
CA ASP A 920 -9.32 10.25 -35.30
C ASP A 920 -9.45 8.71 -35.15
N PRO A 921 -10.62 8.12 -35.45
CA PRO A 921 -10.82 6.67 -35.44
C PRO A 921 -9.83 5.88 -36.31
N ASP A 922 -9.30 6.49 -37.38
CA ASP A 922 -8.35 5.85 -38.28
C ASP A 922 -6.89 5.87 -37.75
N LEU A 923 -6.64 6.58 -36.64
CA LEU A 923 -5.33 6.62 -35.99
C LEU A 923 -4.97 5.26 -35.39
N ALA A 924 -3.71 4.86 -35.52
CA ALA A 924 -3.21 3.63 -34.92
C ALA A 924 -3.46 3.58 -33.40
N LYS A 925 -3.78 2.38 -32.88
CA LYS A 925 -4.08 2.21 -31.45
C LYS A 925 -2.89 2.61 -30.58
N GLY A 926 -3.13 3.50 -29.63
CA GLY A 926 -2.16 3.98 -28.66
C GLY A 926 -1.68 2.90 -27.68
N ILE A 927 -0.70 3.24 -26.85
CA ILE A 927 -0.10 2.31 -25.89
C ILE A 927 -1.09 1.86 -24.82
N LEU A 928 -1.84 2.79 -24.24
CA LEU A 928 -2.78 2.52 -23.16
C LEU A 928 -3.97 1.65 -23.62
N PRO A 929 -4.64 1.91 -24.76
CA PRO A 929 -5.66 1.02 -25.33
C PRO A 929 -5.14 -0.39 -25.61
N LYS A 930 -3.93 -0.53 -26.20
CA LYS A 930 -3.31 -1.84 -26.47
C LYS A 930 -3.04 -2.62 -25.17
N LEU A 931 -2.51 -1.95 -24.15
CA LEU A 931 -2.25 -2.54 -22.84
C LEU A 931 -3.56 -3.05 -22.19
N LEU A 932 -4.61 -2.23 -22.19
CA LEU A 932 -5.91 -2.60 -21.61
C LEU A 932 -6.55 -3.75 -22.38
N ALA A 933 -6.48 -3.74 -23.72
CA ALA A 933 -6.97 -4.84 -24.55
C ALA A 933 -6.28 -6.16 -24.18
N ALA A 934 -4.95 -6.17 -24.01
CA ALA A 934 -4.21 -7.34 -23.57
C ALA A 934 -4.64 -7.84 -22.17
N LEU A 935 -4.87 -6.93 -21.22
CA LEU A 935 -5.35 -7.30 -19.87
C LEU A 935 -6.76 -7.92 -19.91
N VAL A 936 -7.66 -7.35 -20.71
CA VAL A 936 -9.04 -7.83 -20.88
C VAL A 936 -9.07 -9.18 -21.60
N GLU A 937 -8.29 -9.35 -22.66
CA GLU A 937 -8.18 -10.60 -23.41
C GLU A 937 -7.62 -11.73 -22.53
N ARG A 938 -6.55 -11.48 -21.77
CA ARG A 938 -6.05 -12.44 -20.77
C ARG A 938 -7.11 -12.81 -19.75
N ARG A 939 -7.91 -11.84 -19.31
CA ARG A 939 -8.99 -12.11 -18.36
C ARG A 939 -10.07 -13.00 -18.98
N ARG A 940 -10.40 -12.79 -20.26
CA ARG A 940 -11.32 -13.66 -21.03
C ARG A 940 -10.76 -15.07 -21.15
N ALA A 941 -9.48 -15.23 -21.48
CA ALA A 941 -8.81 -16.54 -21.55
C ALA A 941 -8.87 -17.28 -20.20
N VAL A 942 -8.52 -16.62 -19.09
CA VAL A 942 -8.60 -17.21 -17.74
C VAL A 942 -10.03 -17.59 -17.38
N LYS A 943 -11.02 -16.74 -17.69
CA LYS A 943 -12.43 -17.08 -17.48
C LYS A 943 -12.89 -18.28 -18.30
N ASN A 944 -12.33 -18.50 -19.49
CA ASN A 944 -12.63 -19.68 -20.30
C ASN A 944 -12.02 -20.95 -19.68
N LEU A 945 -10.80 -20.86 -19.12
CA LEU A 945 -10.19 -21.97 -18.35
C LEU A 945 -11.02 -22.34 -17.11
N MET A 946 -11.63 -21.36 -16.43
CA MET A 946 -12.54 -21.61 -15.30
C MET A 946 -13.81 -22.38 -15.68
N LYS A 947 -14.19 -22.37 -16.97
CA LYS A 947 -15.36 -23.10 -17.47
C LYS A 947 -15.01 -24.55 -17.86
N ASP A 948 -13.73 -24.91 -17.88
CA ASP A 948 -13.32 -26.27 -18.22
C ASP A 948 -13.72 -27.23 -17.07
N PRO A 949 -14.55 -28.26 -17.34
CA PRO A 949 -14.96 -29.23 -16.34
C PRO A 949 -13.81 -30.11 -15.80
N LYS A 950 -12.63 -30.11 -16.44
CA LYS A 950 -11.44 -30.86 -15.99
C LYS A 950 -10.59 -30.12 -14.95
N ALA A 951 -10.88 -28.85 -14.69
CA ALA A 951 -10.10 -28.04 -13.77
C ALA A 951 -10.25 -28.55 -12.32
N THR A 952 -9.13 -28.75 -11.63
CA THR A 952 -9.14 -29.11 -10.21
C THR A 952 -9.62 -27.93 -9.34
N PRO A 953 -10.17 -28.17 -8.14
CA PRO A 953 -10.57 -27.09 -7.24
C PRO A 953 -9.45 -26.09 -6.92
N ALA A 954 -8.20 -26.57 -6.84
CA ALA A 954 -7.03 -25.72 -6.64
C ALA A 954 -6.76 -24.81 -7.85
N GLN A 955 -6.84 -25.35 -9.07
CA GLN A 955 -6.72 -24.57 -10.30
C GLN A 955 -7.85 -23.54 -10.42
N LEU A 956 -9.09 -23.91 -10.10
CA LEU A 956 -10.21 -22.98 -10.11
C LEU A 956 -10.00 -21.79 -9.15
N ALA A 957 -9.49 -22.05 -7.94
CA ALA A 957 -9.12 -21.00 -7.00
C ALA A 957 -8.01 -20.10 -7.56
N GLN A 958 -6.98 -20.68 -8.18
CA GLN A 958 -5.89 -19.94 -8.80
C GLN A 958 -6.35 -19.07 -9.98
N TYR A 959 -7.21 -19.61 -10.85
CA TYR A 959 -7.79 -18.88 -11.97
C TYR A 959 -8.71 -17.75 -11.50
N ASP A 960 -9.47 -17.96 -10.42
CA ASP A 960 -10.28 -16.90 -9.82
C ASP A 960 -9.40 -15.76 -9.26
N ILE A 961 -8.28 -16.09 -8.62
CA ILE A 961 -7.30 -15.11 -8.16
C ILE A 961 -6.70 -14.34 -9.35
N ARG A 962 -6.34 -15.04 -10.43
CA ARG A 962 -5.76 -14.42 -11.63
C ARG A 962 -6.76 -13.49 -12.34
N GLN A 963 -8.02 -13.89 -12.49
CA GLN A 963 -9.03 -13.02 -13.11
C GLN A 963 -9.35 -11.79 -12.22
N LYS A 964 -9.35 -11.95 -10.89
CA LYS A 964 -9.48 -10.84 -9.94
C LYS A 964 -8.33 -9.85 -10.09
N ALA A 965 -7.08 -10.34 -10.15
CA ALA A 965 -5.91 -9.52 -10.33
C ALA A 965 -5.99 -8.69 -11.63
N LEU A 966 -6.32 -9.34 -12.75
CA LEU A 966 -6.50 -8.67 -14.05
C LEU A 966 -7.61 -7.60 -14.01
N LYS A 967 -8.75 -7.90 -13.36
CA LYS A 967 -9.85 -6.94 -13.18
C LYS A 967 -9.39 -5.71 -12.39
N LEU A 968 -8.73 -5.94 -11.24
CA LEU A 968 -8.30 -4.88 -10.35
C LEU A 968 -7.27 -3.96 -11.02
N THR A 969 -6.29 -4.54 -11.72
CA THR A 969 -5.29 -3.75 -12.46
C THR A 969 -5.96 -2.90 -13.53
N ALA A 970 -6.79 -3.48 -14.41
CA ALA A 970 -7.47 -2.74 -15.47
C ALA A 970 -8.35 -1.59 -14.94
N ASN A 971 -9.18 -1.85 -13.93
CA ASN A 971 -10.06 -0.83 -13.35
C ASN A 971 -9.29 0.31 -12.66
N SER A 972 -8.09 0.02 -12.13
CA SER A 972 -7.28 1.03 -11.45
C SER A 972 -6.50 1.96 -12.39
N MET A 973 -6.40 1.63 -13.69
CA MET A 973 -5.64 2.42 -14.67
C MET A 973 -6.18 3.84 -14.81
N TYR A 974 -7.51 4.00 -14.89
CA TYR A 974 -8.14 5.33 -14.94
C TYR A 974 -7.79 6.17 -13.70
N GLY A 975 -7.86 5.58 -12.51
CA GLY A 975 -7.54 6.28 -11.26
C GLY A 975 -6.10 6.81 -11.22
N CYS A 976 -5.18 6.14 -11.92
CA CYS A 976 -3.80 6.60 -12.07
C CYS A 976 -3.69 7.91 -12.88
N LEU A 977 -4.51 8.08 -13.92
CA LEU A 977 -4.52 9.27 -14.78
C LEU A 977 -5.07 10.50 -14.04
N GLY A 978 -6.08 10.29 -13.19
CA GLY A 978 -6.73 11.34 -12.41
C GLY A 978 -6.04 11.71 -11.10
N PHE A 979 -5.04 10.94 -10.66
CA PHE A 979 -4.37 11.15 -9.39
C PHE A 979 -3.22 12.16 -9.51
N SER A 980 -3.36 13.32 -8.88
CA SER A 980 -2.40 14.44 -8.97
C SER A 980 -0.95 14.11 -8.55
N HIS A 981 -0.74 13.08 -7.72
CA HIS A 981 0.61 12.63 -7.34
C HIS A 981 1.08 11.40 -8.13
N SER A 982 0.35 11.00 -9.17
CA SER A 982 0.79 9.98 -10.11
C SER A 982 1.94 10.50 -10.97
N ARG A 983 2.93 9.64 -11.25
CA ARG A 983 3.99 9.93 -12.21
C ARG A 983 3.45 10.07 -13.65
N PHE A 984 2.34 9.42 -13.94
CA PHE A 984 1.63 9.47 -15.22
C PHE A 984 0.30 10.23 -15.07
N TYR A 985 0.31 11.30 -14.26
CA TYR A 985 -0.83 12.19 -14.12
C TYR A 985 -1.15 12.84 -15.47
N ALA A 986 -2.41 12.72 -15.90
CA ALA A 986 -2.91 13.32 -17.13
C ALA A 986 -4.39 13.66 -16.94
N LYS A 987 -4.62 14.83 -16.33
CA LYS A 987 -5.96 15.38 -16.08
C LYS A 987 -6.82 15.44 -17.35
N PRO A 988 -6.32 15.90 -18.52
CA PRO A 988 -7.13 16.00 -19.73
C PRO A 988 -7.67 14.63 -20.20
N LEU A 989 -6.85 13.58 -20.07
CA LEU A 989 -7.28 12.22 -20.42
C LEU A 989 -8.36 11.71 -19.46
N ALA A 990 -8.20 11.94 -18.15
CA ALA A 990 -9.19 11.55 -17.16
C ALA A 990 -10.54 12.27 -17.38
N MET A 991 -10.49 13.56 -17.72
CA MET A 991 -11.66 14.38 -18.07
C MET A 991 -12.40 13.85 -19.31
N LEU A 992 -11.66 13.52 -20.36
CA LEU A 992 -12.25 12.98 -21.59
C LEU A 992 -12.94 11.62 -21.33
N ILE A 993 -12.31 10.76 -20.54
CA ILE A 993 -12.88 9.45 -20.17
C ILE A 993 -14.20 9.63 -19.40
N THR A 994 -14.24 10.50 -18.39
CA THR A 994 -15.47 10.70 -17.61
C THR A 994 -16.55 11.35 -18.46
N SER A 995 -16.19 12.31 -19.32
CA SER A 995 -17.12 12.96 -20.24
C SER A 995 -17.80 11.96 -21.17
N LYS A 996 -17.02 11.10 -21.84
CA LYS A 996 -17.58 10.01 -22.65
C LYS A 996 -18.41 9.04 -21.84
N GLY A 997 -18.07 8.79 -20.58
CA GLY A 997 -18.90 8.00 -19.67
C GLY A 997 -20.28 8.62 -19.44
N ARG A 998 -20.35 9.94 -19.19
CA ARG A 998 -21.61 10.66 -19.04
C ARG A 998 -22.44 10.64 -20.32
N GLU A 999 -21.80 10.88 -21.46
CA GLU A 999 -22.42 10.84 -22.79
C GLU A 999 -23.03 9.46 -23.08
N ILE A 1000 -22.27 8.39 -22.82
CA ILE A 1000 -22.73 7.00 -23.00
C ILE A 1000 -23.94 6.70 -22.12
N LEU A 1001 -23.91 7.10 -20.84
CA LEU A 1001 -25.02 6.87 -19.94
C LEU A 1001 -26.27 7.62 -20.41
N GLN A 1002 -26.14 8.90 -20.78
CA GLN A 1002 -27.26 9.69 -21.30
C GLN A 1002 -27.83 9.09 -22.60
N ASN A 1003 -26.97 8.73 -23.55
CA ASN A 1003 -27.39 8.07 -24.80
C ASN A 1003 -28.13 6.74 -24.56
N THR A 1004 -27.80 6.04 -23.47
CA THR A 1004 -28.45 4.79 -23.05
C THR A 1004 -29.81 5.06 -22.42
N VAL A 1005 -29.94 6.12 -21.62
CA VAL A 1005 -31.24 6.59 -21.09
C VAL A 1005 -32.16 7.01 -22.23
N ASP A 1006 -31.68 7.82 -23.16
CA ASP A 1006 -32.47 8.30 -24.30
C ASP A 1006 -32.95 7.14 -25.18
N LEU A 1007 -32.12 6.10 -25.36
CA LEU A 1007 -32.53 4.87 -26.06
C LEU A 1007 -33.60 4.10 -25.28
N ALA A 1008 -33.49 4.02 -23.95
CA ALA A 1008 -34.50 3.36 -23.14
C ALA A 1008 -35.86 4.08 -23.25
N GLU A 1009 -35.86 5.41 -23.24
CA GLU A 1009 -37.06 6.22 -23.42
C GLU A 1009 -37.68 6.04 -24.83
N GLN A 1010 -36.84 5.93 -25.87
CA GLN A 1010 -37.28 5.61 -27.25
C GLN A 1010 -37.96 4.25 -27.36
N GLU A 1011 -37.49 3.25 -26.60
CA GLU A 1011 -38.07 1.91 -26.53
C GLU A 1011 -39.24 1.82 -25.51
N HIS A 1012 -39.71 2.97 -25.00
CA HIS A 1012 -40.79 3.07 -24.00
C HIS A 1012 -40.50 2.33 -22.68
N LEU A 1013 -39.22 2.22 -22.31
CA LEU A 1013 -38.77 1.65 -21.05
C LEU A 1013 -38.59 2.75 -20.00
N GLU A 1014 -39.14 2.53 -18.81
CA GLU A 1014 -39.04 3.51 -17.73
C GLU A 1014 -37.72 3.38 -16.99
N VAL A 1015 -36.79 4.31 -17.22
CA VAL A 1015 -35.58 4.44 -16.39
C VAL A 1015 -35.96 5.09 -15.06
N ILE A 1016 -35.59 4.44 -13.95
CA ILE A 1016 -35.90 4.91 -12.59
C ILE A 1016 -34.66 5.40 -11.84
N TYR A 1017 -33.47 4.93 -12.23
CA TYR A 1017 -32.19 5.34 -11.66
C TYR A 1017 -31.04 4.96 -12.59
N GLY A 1018 -29.89 5.62 -12.42
CA GLY A 1018 -28.63 5.25 -13.04
C GLY A 1018 -27.46 5.86 -12.29
N ASP A 1019 -26.37 5.10 -12.16
CA ASP A 1019 -25.17 5.49 -11.44
C ASP A 1019 -23.94 5.12 -12.27
N THR A 1020 -23.31 6.14 -12.87
CA THR A 1020 -22.05 6.07 -13.63
C THR A 1020 -22.04 5.10 -14.80
N ASP A 1021 -22.01 3.80 -14.52
CA ASP A 1021 -21.95 2.66 -15.45
C ASP A 1021 -23.20 1.77 -15.43
N SER A 1022 -24.13 2.03 -14.50
CA SER A 1022 -25.33 1.23 -14.32
C SER A 1022 -26.63 1.99 -14.64
N ILE A 1023 -27.63 1.26 -15.13
CA ILE A 1023 -28.98 1.75 -15.39
C ILE A 1023 -30.03 0.78 -14.82
N MET A 1024 -31.05 1.35 -14.18
CA MET A 1024 -32.16 0.61 -13.57
C MET A 1024 -33.46 0.92 -14.30
N ILE A 1025 -34.09 -0.12 -14.84
CA ILE A 1025 -35.28 -0.02 -15.67
C ILE A 1025 -36.44 -0.71 -14.98
N HIS A 1026 -37.53 0.03 -14.75
CA HIS A 1026 -38.77 -0.54 -14.25
C HIS A 1026 -39.55 -1.21 -15.40
N THR A 1027 -39.74 -2.53 -15.30
CA THR A 1027 -40.32 -3.34 -16.39
C THR A 1027 -41.83 -3.46 -16.35
N ASN A 1028 -42.46 -3.00 -15.26
CA ASN A 1028 -43.90 -3.03 -15.04
C ASN A 1028 -44.56 -4.43 -15.17
N THR A 1029 -43.79 -5.51 -14.94
CA THR A 1029 -44.28 -6.90 -14.96
C THR A 1029 -43.81 -7.70 -13.73
N HIS A 1030 -44.54 -8.77 -13.42
CA HIS A 1030 -44.16 -9.77 -12.41
C HIS A 1030 -43.64 -11.08 -13.05
N ASP A 1031 -43.54 -11.14 -14.38
CA ASP A 1031 -43.02 -12.32 -15.08
C ASP A 1031 -41.52 -12.16 -15.40
N LEU A 1032 -40.68 -12.95 -14.73
CA LEU A 1032 -39.24 -12.96 -14.93
C LEU A 1032 -38.85 -13.35 -16.37
N ALA A 1033 -39.63 -14.20 -17.06
CA ALA A 1033 -39.33 -14.59 -18.43
C ALA A 1033 -39.49 -13.40 -19.40
N GLN A 1034 -40.55 -12.61 -19.21
CA GLN A 1034 -40.75 -11.36 -19.94
C GLN A 1034 -39.66 -10.34 -19.64
N VAL A 1035 -39.24 -10.18 -18.37
CA VAL A 1035 -38.13 -9.30 -17.97
C VAL A 1035 -36.84 -9.69 -18.67
N LYS A 1036 -36.49 -10.98 -18.66
CA LYS A 1036 -35.31 -11.51 -19.36
C LYS A 1036 -35.38 -11.22 -20.86
N LYS A 1037 -36.56 -11.27 -21.48
CA LYS A 1037 -36.74 -10.95 -22.90
C LYS A 1037 -36.49 -9.45 -23.16
N ILE A 1038 -37.12 -8.57 -22.40
CA ILE A 1038 -36.95 -7.11 -22.50
C ILE A 1038 -35.47 -6.73 -22.32
N GLY A 1039 -34.83 -7.27 -21.28
CA GLY A 1039 -33.42 -6.98 -21.01
C GLY A 1039 -32.48 -7.45 -22.12
N ASN A 1040 -32.75 -8.60 -22.74
CA ASN A 1040 -31.97 -9.08 -23.88
C ASN A 1040 -32.18 -8.26 -25.16
N GLU A 1041 -33.40 -7.78 -25.41
CA GLU A 1041 -33.71 -6.90 -26.55
C GLU A 1041 -33.01 -5.54 -26.38
N PHE A 1042 -33.12 -4.93 -25.20
CA PHE A 1042 -32.47 -3.67 -24.89
C PHE A 1042 -30.93 -3.79 -24.89
N LYS A 1043 -30.37 -4.86 -24.29
CA LYS A 1043 -28.92 -5.17 -24.36
C LYS A 1043 -28.42 -5.19 -25.80
N LYS A 1044 -29.15 -5.85 -26.71
CA LYS A 1044 -28.77 -5.90 -28.13
C LYS A 1044 -28.83 -4.53 -28.80
N ALA A 1045 -29.84 -3.72 -28.47
CA ALA A 1045 -29.97 -2.37 -29.02
C ALA A 1045 -28.81 -1.46 -28.59
N VAL A 1046 -28.42 -1.50 -27.31
CA VAL A 1046 -27.29 -0.74 -26.77
C VAL A 1046 -25.97 -1.22 -27.39
N ASN A 1047 -25.69 -2.52 -27.35
CA ASN A 1047 -24.42 -3.08 -27.84
C ASN A 1047 -24.23 -2.93 -29.35
N LYS A 1048 -25.29 -2.67 -30.12
CA LYS A 1048 -25.19 -2.38 -31.55
C LYS A 1048 -24.60 -0.99 -31.83
N ARG A 1049 -24.62 -0.07 -30.86
CA ARG A 1049 -24.11 1.30 -31.01
C ARG A 1049 -22.59 1.41 -30.81
N TYR A 1050 -21.95 0.41 -30.21
CA TYR A 1050 -20.53 0.43 -29.85
C TYR A 1050 -19.82 -0.82 -30.39
N ASN A 1051 -18.50 -0.76 -30.56
CA ASN A 1051 -17.74 -1.87 -31.11
C ASN A 1051 -17.17 -2.80 -30.00
N LEU A 1052 -16.64 -2.20 -28.94
CA LEU A 1052 -15.95 -2.88 -27.83
C LEU A 1052 -16.70 -2.73 -26.50
N LEU A 1053 -17.44 -1.63 -26.33
CA LEU A 1053 -18.24 -1.39 -25.13
C LEU A 1053 -19.48 -2.29 -25.11
N GLU A 1054 -19.63 -3.08 -24.05
CA GLU A 1054 -20.73 -4.02 -23.86
C GLU A 1054 -21.47 -3.75 -22.54
N ILE A 1055 -22.80 -3.62 -22.61
CA ILE A 1055 -23.69 -3.65 -21.46
C ILE A 1055 -24.17 -5.08 -21.19
N GLU A 1056 -24.27 -5.47 -19.92
CA GLU A 1056 -24.79 -6.76 -19.49
C GLU A 1056 -25.90 -6.63 -18.46
N MET A 1057 -26.71 -7.68 -18.34
CA MET A 1057 -27.70 -7.79 -17.27
C MET A 1057 -26.96 -8.25 -16.01
N ASP A 1058 -26.84 -7.36 -15.03
CA ASP A 1058 -26.17 -7.65 -13.76
C ASP A 1058 -27.12 -8.38 -12.80
N GLY A 1059 -28.41 -8.02 -12.81
CA GLY A 1059 -29.39 -8.67 -11.96
C GLY A 1059 -30.84 -8.26 -12.20
N TYR A 1060 -31.73 -8.90 -11.45
CA TYR A 1060 -33.16 -8.61 -11.43
C TYR A 1060 -33.60 -8.37 -10.00
N TYR A 1061 -34.23 -7.23 -9.74
CA TYR A 1061 -34.81 -6.93 -8.45
C TYR A 1061 -36.31 -7.19 -8.49
N GLN A 1062 -36.79 -8.12 -7.68
CA GLN A 1062 -38.23 -8.44 -7.59
C GLN A 1062 -39.01 -7.27 -7.01
N ARG A 1063 -38.45 -6.62 -5.99
CA ARG A 1063 -38.98 -5.42 -5.35
C ARG A 1063 -37.82 -4.50 -5.01
N MET A 1064 -38.05 -3.20 -5.07
CA MET A 1064 -37.01 -2.20 -4.81
C MET A 1064 -37.57 -1.01 -4.04
N LEU A 1065 -36.85 -0.57 -3.02
CA LEU A 1065 -37.08 0.69 -2.32
C LEU A 1065 -35.95 1.66 -2.69
N LEU A 1066 -36.27 2.66 -3.50
CA LEU A 1066 -35.33 3.67 -3.97
C LEU A 1066 -35.58 5.00 -3.25
N LEU A 1067 -34.62 5.44 -2.43
CA LEU A 1067 -34.80 6.61 -1.55
C LEU A 1067 -34.09 7.86 -2.07
N LYS A 1068 -32.79 7.75 -2.36
CA LYS A 1068 -31.93 8.85 -2.82
C LYS A 1068 -30.81 8.29 -3.71
N LYS A 1069 -30.01 9.18 -4.32
CA LYS A 1069 -28.81 8.80 -5.05
C LYS A 1069 -27.95 7.89 -4.17
N LYS A 1070 -27.51 6.76 -4.74
CA LYS A 1070 -26.71 5.73 -4.07
C LYS A 1070 -27.33 5.12 -2.79
N LYS A 1071 -28.61 5.38 -2.51
CA LYS A 1071 -29.34 4.91 -1.32
C LYS A 1071 -30.60 4.13 -1.71
N TYR A 1072 -30.49 2.80 -1.73
CA TYR A 1072 -31.59 1.89 -2.06
C TYR A 1072 -31.46 0.53 -1.37
N ALA A 1073 -32.59 -0.17 -1.29
CA ALA A 1073 -32.64 -1.58 -0.95
C ALA A 1073 -33.45 -2.33 -2.00
N ALA A 1074 -33.12 -3.60 -2.24
CA ALA A 1074 -33.82 -4.41 -3.22
C ALA A 1074 -33.78 -5.89 -2.88
N LEU A 1075 -34.80 -6.64 -3.31
CA LEU A 1075 -34.78 -8.11 -3.30
C LEU A 1075 -34.20 -8.59 -4.62
N SER A 1076 -32.93 -8.97 -4.63
CA SER A 1076 -32.25 -9.55 -5.79
C SER A 1076 -32.66 -11.00 -5.99
N VAL A 1077 -32.94 -11.40 -7.22
CA VAL A 1077 -33.30 -12.77 -7.58
C VAL A 1077 -32.06 -13.53 -8.03
N GLU A 1078 -31.66 -14.53 -7.23
CA GLU A 1078 -30.58 -15.48 -7.55
C GLU A 1078 -31.16 -16.84 -7.95
N GLU A 1079 -30.57 -17.49 -8.95
CA GLU A 1079 -30.91 -18.86 -9.34
C GLU A 1079 -29.89 -19.82 -8.69
N LYS A 1080 -30.28 -20.49 -7.61
CA LYS A 1080 -29.46 -21.49 -6.91
C LYS A 1080 -30.13 -22.85 -7.00
N ASP A 1081 -29.39 -23.86 -7.44
CA ASP A 1081 -29.86 -25.25 -7.56
C ASP A 1081 -31.17 -25.41 -8.35
N GLY A 1082 -31.38 -24.56 -9.36
CA GLY A 1082 -32.62 -24.53 -10.17
C GLY A 1082 -33.85 -23.96 -9.46
N ARG A 1083 -33.68 -23.33 -8.28
CA ARG A 1083 -34.74 -22.60 -7.57
C ARG A 1083 -34.40 -21.11 -7.52
N LEU A 1084 -35.42 -20.27 -7.71
CA LEU A 1084 -35.30 -18.82 -7.55
C LEU A 1084 -35.31 -18.52 -6.04
N GLN A 1085 -34.22 -17.92 -5.54
CA GLN A 1085 -34.10 -17.44 -4.17
C GLN A 1085 -33.93 -15.92 -4.18
N THR A 1086 -34.65 -15.23 -3.31
CA THR A 1086 -34.50 -13.78 -3.12
C THR A 1086 -33.48 -13.48 -2.04
N VAL A 1087 -32.52 -12.61 -2.34
CA VAL A 1087 -31.52 -12.10 -1.39
C VAL A 1087 -31.71 -10.60 -1.25
N LEU A 1088 -31.83 -10.13 0.00
CA LEU A 1088 -31.94 -8.71 0.29
C LEU A 1088 -30.58 -8.01 0.10
N GLU A 1089 -30.52 -7.08 -0.83
CA GLU A 1089 -29.36 -6.22 -1.10
C GLU A 1089 -29.63 -4.80 -0.61
N THR A 1090 -28.65 -4.20 0.09
CA THR A 1090 -28.75 -2.84 0.63
C THR A 1090 -27.52 -2.01 0.25
N LYS A 1091 -27.75 -0.78 -0.25
CA LYS A 1091 -26.71 0.12 -0.76
C LYS A 1091 -26.93 1.52 -0.20
N GLY A 1092 -25.88 2.09 0.41
CA GLY A 1092 -25.83 3.45 0.95
C GLY A 1092 -26.83 3.80 2.07
N LEU A 1093 -27.70 2.87 2.46
CA LEU A 1093 -28.61 3.03 3.59
C LEU A 1093 -27.85 3.15 4.91
N ASP A 1094 -28.43 3.86 5.86
CA ASP A 1094 -27.80 4.14 7.14
C ASP A 1094 -27.52 2.84 7.95
N LEU A 1095 -28.30 1.78 7.70
CA LEU A 1095 -28.09 0.44 8.26
C LEU A 1095 -26.75 -0.22 7.87
N VAL A 1096 -26.18 0.14 6.70
CA VAL A 1096 -24.89 -0.37 6.24
C VAL A 1096 -23.73 0.54 6.60
N ARG A 1097 -24.01 1.76 7.06
CA ARG A 1097 -22.97 2.71 7.47
C ARG A 1097 -22.45 2.42 8.88
N ARG A 1098 -21.21 2.83 9.13
CA ARG A 1098 -20.46 2.53 10.35
C ARG A 1098 -20.71 3.52 11.48
N ASP A 1099 -21.18 4.71 11.13
CA ASP A 1099 -21.47 5.85 12.00
C ASP A 1099 -22.80 5.71 12.76
N TRP A 1100 -23.62 4.70 12.45
CA TRP A 1100 -24.88 4.41 13.13
C TRP A 1100 -24.75 3.30 14.16
N CYS A 1101 -25.49 3.43 15.27
CA CYS A 1101 -25.48 2.45 16.37
C CYS A 1101 -26.10 1.11 15.96
N GLY A 1102 -25.69 0.02 16.63
CA GLY A 1102 -26.19 -1.33 16.34
C GLY A 1102 -27.71 -1.44 16.44
N LEU A 1103 -28.33 -0.80 17.44
CA LEU A 1103 -29.78 -0.78 17.61
C LEU A 1103 -30.49 -0.18 16.38
N SER A 1104 -30.01 0.95 15.86
CA SER A 1104 -30.59 1.57 14.67
C SER A 1104 -30.50 0.65 13.46
N GLN A 1105 -29.40 -0.10 13.32
CA GLN A 1105 -29.22 -1.07 12.24
C GLN A 1105 -30.17 -2.26 12.38
N ASP A 1106 -30.36 -2.79 13.58
CA ASP A 1106 -31.24 -3.92 13.85
C ASP A 1106 -32.71 -3.54 13.61
N VAL A 1107 -33.12 -2.38 14.14
CA VAL A 1107 -34.47 -1.81 13.91
C VAL A 1107 -34.69 -1.53 12.43
N SER A 1108 -33.73 -0.89 11.75
CA SER A 1108 -33.83 -0.61 10.32
C SER A 1108 -33.92 -1.90 9.50
N SER A 1109 -33.14 -2.93 9.85
CA SER A 1109 -33.17 -4.23 9.18
C SER A 1109 -34.51 -4.93 9.38
N TYR A 1110 -35.09 -4.85 10.58
CA TYR A 1110 -36.43 -5.36 10.85
C TYR A 1110 -37.49 -4.66 10.00
N ILE A 1111 -37.51 -3.32 10.02
CA ILE A 1111 -38.46 -2.52 9.24
C ILE A 1111 -38.34 -2.84 7.75
N LEU A 1112 -37.11 -2.92 7.24
CA LEU A 1112 -36.85 -3.20 5.85
C LEU A 1112 -37.35 -4.60 5.44
N ASN A 1113 -37.14 -5.61 6.30
CA ASN A 1113 -37.69 -6.95 6.08
C ASN A 1113 -39.22 -6.96 6.06
N GLN A 1114 -39.89 -6.14 6.88
CA GLN A 1114 -41.34 -5.99 6.83
C GLN A 1114 -41.81 -5.27 5.55
N ILE A 1115 -41.12 -4.22 5.11
CA ILE A 1115 -41.44 -3.51 3.85
C ILE A 1115 -41.35 -4.44 2.63
N PHE A 1116 -40.38 -5.36 2.65
CA PHE A 1116 -40.20 -6.34 1.58
C PHE A 1116 -41.06 -7.60 1.73
N SER A 1117 -41.82 -7.76 2.83
CA SER A 1117 -42.68 -8.93 3.04
C SER A 1117 -43.85 -8.95 2.08
N GLU A 1118 -44.44 -10.13 1.84
CA GLU A 1118 -45.62 -10.28 0.99
C GLU A 1118 -46.93 -9.91 1.70
N ASP A 1119 -46.87 -9.34 2.91
CA ASP A 1119 -48.06 -8.93 3.65
C ASP A 1119 -48.71 -7.66 3.07
N ASP A 1120 -50.00 -7.48 3.37
CA ASP A 1120 -50.71 -6.25 3.06
C ASP A 1120 -50.12 -5.04 3.77
N LYS A 1121 -50.21 -3.87 3.13
CA LYS A 1121 -49.62 -2.60 3.63
C LYS A 1121 -50.05 -2.27 5.06
N GLU A 1122 -51.32 -2.48 5.40
CA GLU A 1122 -51.84 -2.22 6.75
C GLU A 1122 -51.18 -3.14 7.78
N ASN A 1123 -51.06 -4.43 7.48
CA ASN A 1123 -50.42 -5.40 8.36
C ASN A 1123 -48.92 -5.12 8.54
N VAL A 1124 -48.23 -4.71 7.47
CA VAL A 1124 -46.83 -4.26 7.56
C VAL A 1124 -46.69 -3.07 8.50
N LEU A 1125 -47.56 -2.06 8.37
CA LEU A 1125 -47.56 -0.89 9.24
C LEU A 1125 -47.84 -1.27 10.70
N ASP A 1126 -48.82 -2.15 10.94
CA ASP A 1126 -49.15 -2.62 12.29
C ASP A 1126 -47.98 -3.38 12.93
N LYS A 1127 -47.30 -4.26 12.18
CA LYS A 1127 -46.10 -4.98 12.66
C LYS A 1127 -44.97 -4.02 13.00
N ILE A 1128 -44.71 -3.03 12.14
CA ILE A 1128 -43.68 -2.01 12.38
C ILE A 1128 -44.04 -1.18 13.62
N HIS A 1129 -45.28 -0.71 13.71
CA HIS A 1129 -45.74 0.09 14.85
C HIS A 1129 -45.66 -0.71 16.15
N ALA A 1130 -46.10 -1.97 16.16
CA ALA A 1130 -46.02 -2.85 17.32
C ALA A 1130 -44.58 -3.14 17.72
N TYR A 1131 -43.65 -3.30 16.76
CA TYR A 1131 -42.24 -3.49 17.05
C TYR A 1131 -41.60 -2.24 17.66
N LEU A 1132 -41.87 -1.05 17.09
CA LEU A 1132 -41.33 0.22 17.57
C LEU A 1132 -41.95 0.65 18.91
N SER A 1133 -43.18 0.24 19.20
CA SER A 1133 -43.90 0.57 20.44
C SER A 1133 -43.52 -0.32 21.63
N LYS A 1134 -42.78 -1.43 21.41
CA LYS A 1134 -42.33 -2.28 22.51
C LYS A 1134 -41.22 -1.55 23.30
N PRO A 1135 -41.39 -1.33 24.61
CA PRO A 1135 -40.30 -0.86 25.44
C PRO A 1135 -39.22 -1.95 25.48
N ASN A 1136 -37.97 -1.58 25.14
CA ASN A 1136 -36.80 -2.45 25.19
C ASN A 1136 -36.41 -2.82 26.62
#